data_AF-A0A2A2LMS1-F1
#
_entry.id   AF-A0A2A2LMS1-F1
#
_cell.length_a   1.000
_cell.length_b   1.000
_cell.length_c   1.000
_cell.angle_alpha   90.00
_cell.angle_beta   90.00
_cell.angle_gamma   90.00
#
_symmetry.space_group_name_H-M   'P 1'
#
loop_
_entity.id
_entity.type
_entity.pdbx_description
1 polymer ?
#
loop_
_entity_poly.entity_id
_entity_poly.type
_entity_poly.pdbx_seq_one_letter_code
_entity_poly.pdbx_strand_id
1 'polypeptide(L)'
;MTALDAIPEPKREENEAVIMPIASRTPITGRGTVVVGTLESGILKKGDKVEIKGDGKTIQSTASDMQVFNKSVKEVGMWLGSIGAITMSNHLKAEIYLLSEEENGRRTGIKTGFTDKMFLSTWDQVGRFELNQEMLMPGEFTTATVLLMKEMPMKKGMTFTLRAEGKNTVAREMKTAEDELEDYIWGKTNAEAYLHRIASGEQGDAEGLLSRVNQINETLNRQLRKGVEENLPRLLEQTSALESLHMAQKRVHTEMNSLYDTCDGFGKTMQRLLDVYKSQSKQAETLVALRHLLTDANRCLELMSLFEKRNELVKRSEMVCEMRGIVDDNPELLKISWIKDTVTTKLKAAENEVRQAAAADLRRALISLNSSLVSSSMKALANLGLLEAELEVQLSSSAAEVDKKLTELANSKEAADSNSRAVAQVANYIHSAIEQFTLLGSEYLAKFVDKLARVLRARVPHDAPYASRLVQHICRLVSSRSDGSLSALSEALRPVRAALLNAAFNRLTAIVNQQQFPETSVTIFADVLSAAMEEELKKVEWDVELTNEMSANVRKCLDLVSKKFEAQMQFDTEEFLIGDRILSSQLLTYSLMQASQALCSKWPHHCATLAQMLDRSLRKVIEVIQKSVSTILSSMHNEKIGERDPSPYMQELIAYLSCVAVHFSHISSVISSSARLPEFVDLVIDLYLLSASIYRPYNDNVRRQFHNDLIKLLNAVLSIAESGKYGDGSAICELFTENWLHECELRAKPQNLQNHHSSPPSPAWLPIQLLISNSPQTLVSPHTSVEWTVKEYTEWCSSHSEMEILAFLNGLLTSYTSSVISRGESEFVPHYPLITDIIKTAMGQE
;
A
#
# COMPACT_ATOMS: atom_id res chain seq x y z
N MET A 1 42.33 -7.86 -28.84
CA MET A 1 42.86 -8.09 -27.49
C MET A 1 43.67 -6.86 -27.13
N THR A 2 43.09 -6.05 -26.26
CA THR A 2 43.66 -4.79 -25.77
C THR A 2 44.90 -5.09 -24.92
N ALA A 3 45.89 -4.19 -24.84
CA ALA A 3 47.11 -4.39 -24.05
C ALA A 3 46.86 -4.80 -22.58
N LEU A 4 45.66 -4.50 -22.05
CA LEU A 4 45.17 -4.96 -20.74
C LEU A 4 44.96 -6.48 -20.64
N ASP A 5 44.54 -7.15 -21.71
CA ASP A 5 44.30 -8.60 -21.73
C ASP A 5 45.62 -9.40 -21.71
N ALA A 6 46.75 -8.74 -21.97
CA ALA A 6 48.09 -9.32 -21.93
C ALA A 6 48.75 -9.24 -20.53
N ILE A 7 48.11 -8.57 -19.58
CA ILE A 7 48.60 -8.50 -18.19
C ILE A 7 48.20 -9.82 -17.50
N PRO A 8 49.16 -10.59 -16.95
CA PRO A 8 48.83 -11.84 -16.27
C PRO A 8 47.94 -11.57 -15.06
N GLU A 9 46.93 -12.42 -14.86
CA GLU A 9 46.07 -12.32 -13.69
C GLU A 9 46.90 -12.47 -12.41
N PRO A 10 46.64 -11.63 -11.38
CA PRO A 10 47.36 -11.73 -10.12
C PRO A 10 47.06 -13.08 -9.47
N LYS A 11 48.11 -13.81 -9.08
CA LYS A 11 47.99 -15.08 -8.39
C LYS A 11 47.34 -14.84 -7.02
N ARG A 12 46.15 -15.40 -6.80
CA ARG A 12 45.39 -15.25 -5.55
C ARG A 12 45.86 -16.26 -4.51
N GLU A 13 46.08 -15.80 -3.29
CA GLU A 13 46.50 -16.62 -2.14
C GLU A 13 45.27 -17.20 -1.43
N GLU A 14 44.62 -18.19 -2.07
CA GLU A 14 43.34 -18.76 -1.62
C GLU A 14 43.44 -19.64 -0.36
N ASN A 15 44.63 -20.19 -0.09
CA ASN A 15 44.88 -21.08 1.05
C ASN A 15 45.36 -20.36 2.33
N GLU A 16 45.50 -19.03 2.28
CA GLU A 16 45.88 -18.24 3.45
C GLU A 16 44.66 -17.86 4.30
N ALA A 17 44.92 -17.36 5.52
CA ALA A 17 43.87 -16.82 6.37
C ALA A 17 43.18 -15.62 5.70
N VAL A 18 41.89 -15.46 5.97
CA VAL A 18 41.09 -14.37 5.41
C VAL A 18 41.61 -13.04 5.96
N ILE A 19 41.97 -12.12 5.06
CA ILE A 19 42.30 -10.73 5.38
C ILE A 19 41.61 -9.82 4.36
N MET A 20 40.82 -8.87 4.85
CA MET A 20 40.08 -7.90 4.07
C MET A 20 40.14 -6.53 4.75
N PRO A 21 40.98 -5.60 4.26
CA PRO A 21 40.92 -4.20 4.68
C PRO A 21 39.53 -3.62 4.39
N ILE A 22 38.91 -3.02 5.40
CA ILE A 22 37.61 -2.36 5.28
C ILE A 22 37.86 -1.00 4.65
N ALA A 23 37.19 -0.74 3.54
CA ALA A 23 37.18 0.54 2.85
C ALA A 23 35.99 1.40 3.30
N SER A 24 34.79 0.84 3.49
CA SER A 24 33.64 1.62 3.98
C SER A 24 32.66 0.78 4.81
N ARG A 25 31.82 1.46 5.58
CA ARG A 25 30.74 0.83 6.36
C ARG A 25 29.41 1.54 6.15
N THR A 26 28.33 0.77 6.01
CA THR A 26 26.96 1.29 5.90
C THR A 26 26.04 0.51 6.84
N PRO A 27 25.45 1.14 7.87
CA PRO A 27 24.44 0.48 8.69
C PRO A 27 23.13 0.35 7.90
N ILE A 28 22.52 -0.84 7.94
CA ILE A 28 21.21 -1.12 7.34
C ILE A 28 20.25 -1.50 8.46
N THR A 29 19.24 -0.64 8.69
CA THR A 29 18.23 -0.84 9.73
C THR A 29 17.56 -2.21 9.58
N GLY A 30 17.61 -3.02 10.64
CA GLY A 30 17.01 -4.37 10.67
C GLY A 30 17.80 -5.48 9.97
N ARG A 31 18.95 -5.20 9.33
CA ARG A 31 19.81 -6.23 8.68
C ARG A 31 21.26 -6.26 9.16
N GLY A 32 21.70 -5.26 9.91
CA GLY A 32 23.05 -5.17 10.46
C GLY A 32 23.93 -4.15 9.71
N THR A 33 25.25 -4.26 9.85
CA THR A 33 26.21 -3.35 9.20
C THR A 33 26.88 -4.04 8.02
N VAL A 34 26.83 -3.42 6.85
CA VAL A 34 27.57 -3.87 5.66
C VAL A 34 28.94 -3.21 5.66
N VAL A 35 29.99 -4.02 5.60
CA VAL A 35 31.37 -3.58 5.40
C VAL A 35 31.80 -3.88 3.97
N VAL A 36 32.45 -2.93 3.33
CA VAL A 36 32.94 -3.05 1.95
C VAL A 36 34.47 -3.03 2.00
N GLY A 37 35.11 -3.97 1.32
CA GLY A 37 36.57 -4.11 1.27
C GLY A 37 37.02 -5.02 0.13
N THR A 38 38.30 -4.99 -0.19
CA THR A 38 38.92 -5.91 -1.15
C THR A 38 39.58 -7.04 -0.37
N LEU A 39 39.33 -8.28 -0.78
CA LEU A 39 39.94 -9.45 -0.15
C LEU A 39 41.41 -9.53 -0.59
N GLU A 40 42.34 -9.39 0.36
CA GLU A 40 43.79 -9.47 0.10
C GLU A 40 44.27 -10.93 0.08
N SER A 41 43.77 -11.76 1.00
CA SER A 41 44.14 -13.17 1.11
C SER A 41 42.97 -14.01 1.65
N GLY A 42 42.98 -15.31 1.34
CA GLY A 42 42.01 -16.31 1.81
C GLY A 42 40.66 -16.31 1.11
N ILE A 43 39.72 -17.12 1.62
CA ILE A 43 38.33 -17.22 1.14
C ILE A 43 37.37 -17.07 2.32
N LEU A 44 36.50 -16.06 2.28
CA LEU A 44 35.44 -15.85 3.27
C LEU A 44 34.16 -16.58 2.84
N LYS A 45 33.54 -17.35 3.75
CA LYS A 45 32.26 -18.03 3.52
C LYS A 45 31.15 -17.47 4.40
N LYS A 46 29.91 -17.64 3.95
CA LYS A 46 28.72 -17.30 4.72
C LYS A 46 28.65 -18.15 5.99
N GLY A 47 28.50 -17.49 7.14
CA GLY A 47 28.49 -18.11 8.46
C GLY A 47 29.86 -18.16 9.15
N ASP A 48 30.94 -17.73 8.49
CA ASP A 48 32.27 -17.73 9.11
C ASP A 48 32.36 -16.67 10.22
N LYS A 49 33.03 -17.05 11.31
CA LYS A 49 33.37 -16.10 12.38
C LYS A 49 34.56 -15.26 11.96
N VAL A 50 34.42 -13.95 12.09
CA VAL A 50 35.40 -12.96 11.68
C VAL A 50 35.75 -12.04 12.84
N GLU A 51 36.94 -11.47 12.78
CA GLU A 51 37.46 -10.52 13.75
C GLU A 51 37.75 -9.19 13.03
N ILE A 52 37.19 -8.11 13.54
CA ILE A 52 37.38 -6.76 13.05
C ILE A 52 38.34 -6.05 14.00
N LYS A 53 39.52 -5.67 13.50
CA LYS A 53 40.58 -5.01 14.28
C LYS A 53 40.94 -3.64 13.72
N GLY A 54 41.14 -2.68 14.61
CA GLY A 54 41.56 -1.33 14.26
C GLY A 54 41.29 -0.34 15.38
N ASP A 55 42.04 0.77 15.41
CA ASP A 55 41.87 1.85 16.40
C ASP A 55 41.97 1.38 17.86
N GLY A 56 42.84 0.39 18.14
CA GLY A 56 42.98 -0.23 19.47
C GLY A 56 41.78 -1.07 19.93
N LYS A 57 40.85 -1.42 19.02
CA LYS A 57 39.68 -2.24 19.32
C LYS A 57 39.67 -3.52 18.51
N THR A 58 39.08 -4.54 19.12
CA THR A 58 38.90 -5.87 18.54
C THR A 58 37.45 -6.28 18.74
N ILE A 59 36.74 -6.59 17.65
CA ILE A 59 35.33 -6.96 17.66
C ILE A 59 35.16 -8.28 16.93
N GLN A 60 34.54 -9.27 17.57
CA GLN A 60 34.17 -10.51 16.90
C GLN A 60 32.76 -10.42 16.31
N SER A 61 32.59 -10.97 15.12
CA SER A 61 31.31 -10.99 14.42
C SER A 61 31.19 -12.24 13.53
N THR A 62 30.06 -12.40 12.85
CA THR A 62 29.79 -13.50 11.93
C THR A 62 29.38 -12.94 10.57
N ALA A 63 30.02 -13.41 9.49
CA ALA A 63 29.69 -12.99 8.13
C ALA A 63 28.33 -13.57 7.70
N SER A 64 27.26 -12.79 7.81
CA SER A 64 25.88 -13.24 7.56
C SER A 64 25.52 -13.33 6.07
N ASP A 65 26.05 -12.43 5.24
CA ASP A 65 25.82 -12.41 3.79
C ASP A 65 26.99 -11.72 3.06
N MET A 66 27.22 -12.05 1.79
CA MET A 66 28.34 -11.53 0.99
C MET A 66 27.86 -11.18 -0.42
N GLN A 67 28.25 -10.01 -0.92
CA GLN A 67 27.82 -9.50 -2.24
C GLN A 67 28.99 -8.77 -2.92
N VAL A 68 29.10 -8.84 -4.25
CA VAL A 68 30.16 -8.19 -5.05
C VAL A 68 29.55 -7.04 -5.86
N PHE A 69 29.97 -5.79 -5.62
CA PHE A 69 29.38 -4.57 -6.24
C PHE A 69 30.43 -3.55 -6.71
N ASN A 70 30.05 -2.73 -7.69
CA ASN A 70 30.94 -1.83 -8.46
C ASN A 70 30.61 -0.32 -8.21
N LYS A 71 31.51 0.40 -7.50
CA LYS A 71 31.75 1.89 -7.38
C LYS A 71 31.91 2.43 -5.93
N SER A 72 32.68 3.53 -5.84
CA SER A 72 33.50 4.05 -4.72
C SER A 72 32.79 4.81 -3.58
N VAL A 73 33.31 4.70 -2.33
CA VAL A 73 32.85 5.43 -1.12
C VAL A 73 34.02 5.75 -0.16
N LYS A 74 33.84 6.78 0.70
CA LYS A 74 34.78 7.35 1.69
C LYS A 74 35.27 6.35 2.76
N GLU A 75 36.58 6.38 2.97
CA GLU A 75 37.41 5.45 3.76
C GLU A 75 37.05 5.33 5.25
N VAL A 76 37.12 4.11 5.80
CA VAL A 76 37.05 3.83 7.25
C VAL A 76 38.13 2.79 7.61
N GLY A 77 39.12 3.19 8.40
CA GLY A 77 40.34 2.40 8.66
C GLY A 77 40.20 1.27 9.69
N MET A 78 39.71 0.10 9.26
CA MET A 78 39.71 -1.14 10.05
C MET A 78 39.98 -2.34 9.15
N TRP A 79 40.45 -3.46 9.69
CA TRP A 79 40.65 -4.69 8.94
C TRP A 79 39.73 -5.79 9.45
N LEU A 80 39.22 -6.62 8.54
CA LEU A 80 38.46 -7.83 8.83
C LEU A 80 39.34 -9.03 8.53
N GLY A 81 39.37 -10.03 9.41
CA GLY A 81 40.05 -11.29 9.12
C GLY A 81 39.53 -12.48 9.90
N SER A 82 40.09 -13.65 9.62
CA SER A 82 39.88 -14.84 10.47
C SER A 82 40.39 -14.56 11.88
N ILE A 83 39.79 -15.22 12.88
CA ILE A 83 40.17 -15.05 14.29
C ILE A 83 41.67 -15.32 14.45
N GLY A 84 42.41 -14.34 14.98
CA GLY A 84 43.85 -14.45 15.23
C GLY A 84 44.76 -14.23 14.01
N ALA A 85 44.22 -14.01 12.82
CA ALA A 85 45.02 -13.82 11.60
C ALA A 85 45.72 -12.45 11.53
N ILE A 86 45.16 -11.43 12.17
CA ILE A 86 45.67 -10.05 12.15
C ILE A 86 46.33 -9.72 13.49
N THR A 87 47.59 -9.30 13.47
CA THR A 87 48.30 -8.80 14.66
C THR A 87 48.17 -7.28 14.77
N MET A 88 48.01 -6.80 15.99
CA MET A 88 47.94 -5.38 16.32
C MET A 88 49.27 -4.93 16.91
N SER A 89 49.83 -3.84 16.41
CA SER A 89 51.03 -3.23 16.98
C SER A 89 50.99 -1.73 16.79
N ASN A 90 51.63 -1.01 17.70
CA ASN A 90 51.94 0.42 17.58
C ASN A 90 53.45 0.69 17.40
N HIS A 91 54.29 -0.34 17.42
CA HIS A 91 55.74 -0.25 17.19
C HIS A 91 56.12 -0.98 15.90
N LEU A 92 56.83 -0.31 15.00
CA LEU A 92 57.27 -0.90 13.72
C LEU A 92 58.66 -0.42 13.30
N LYS A 93 59.42 -1.27 12.60
CA LYS A 93 60.65 -0.89 11.90
C LYS A 93 60.38 -0.84 10.41
N ALA A 94 60.70 0.28 9.77
CA ALA A 94 60.42 0.55 8.37
C ALA A 94 61.68 1.04 7.65
N GLU A 95 61.76 0.69 6.38
CA GLU A 95 62.68 1.31 5.42
C GLU A 95 61.94 2.46 4.72
N ILE A 96 62.49 3.66 4.83
CA ILE A 96 61.88 4.91 4.38
C ILE A 96 62.74 5.49 3.26
N TYR A 97 62.12 5.76 2.12
CA TYR A 97 62.70 6.55 1.05
C TYR A 97 62.03 7.93 1.03
N LEU A 98 62.82 9.00 1.06
CA LEU A 98 62.29 10.35 0.98
C LEU A 98 62.31 10.81 -0.48
N LEU A 99 61.14 10.97 -1.10
CA LEU A 99 61.06 11.42 -2.50
C LEU A 99 61.73 12.80 -2.66
N SER A 100 62.52 12.92 -3.73
CA SER A 100 63.21 14.16 -4.12
C SER A 100 62.23 15.18 -4.73
N GLU A 101 62.67 16.42 -4.94
CA GLU A 101 61.83 17.46 -5.57
C GLU A 101 61.41 17.07 -7.00
N GLU A 102 62.29 16.41 -7.76
CA GLU A 102 62.02 15.94 -9.12
C GLU A 102 60.93 14.87 -9.17
N GLU A 103 60.76 14.13 -8.07
CA GLU A 103 59.73 13.08 -7.91
C GLU A 103 58.46 13.61 -7.20
N ASN A 104 58.26 14.93 -7.17
CA ASN A 104 57.18 15.62 -6.44
C ASN A 104 57.20 15.44 -4.90
N GLY A 105 58.37 15.22 -4.33
CA GLY A 105 58.60 15.08 -2.90
C GLY A 105 58.93 16.38 -2.15
N ARG A 106 59.61 16.24 -1.00
CA ARG A 106 59.93 17.39 -0.12
C ARG A 106 61.17 18.13 -0.64
N ARG A 107 61.22 19.44 -0.42
CA ARG A 107 62.45 20.25 -0.64
C ARG A 107 63.41 20.20 0.55
N THR A 108 62.87 19.97 1.74
CA THR A 108 63.59 19.99 3.01
C THR A 108 63.63 18.60 3.63
N GLY A 109 64.77 18.23 4.21
CA GLY A 109 64.94 16.97 4.91
C GLY A 109 64.10 16.83 6.19
N ILE A 110 63.97 15.61 6.67
CA ILE A 110 63.21 15.22 7.86
C ILE A 110 64.19 14.88 8.99
N LYS A 111 63.97 15.39 10.21
CA LYS A 111 64.80 15.06 11.39
C LYS A 111 64.25 13.87 12.17
N THR A 112 65.11 13.22 12.96
CA THR A 112 64.65 12.21 13.93
C THR A 112 63.66 12.82 14.94
N GLY A 113 62.62 12.08 15.32
CA GLY A 113 61.49 12.56 16.12
C GLY A 113 60.38 13.25 15.31
N PHE A 114 60.48 13.24 13.98
CA PHE A 114 59.44 13.76 13.08
C PHE A 114 58.10 13.07 13.33
N THR A 115 57.01 13.82 13.32
CA THR A 115 55.66 13.31 13.57
C THR A 115 54.76 13.69 12.43
N ASP A 116 54.15 12.70 11.77
CA ASP A 116 53.24 12.94 10.65
C ASP A 116 52.26 11.79 10.47
N LYS A 117 51.25 11.99 9.62
CA LYS A 117 50.23 11.00 9.31
C LYS A 117 50.76 9.97 8.30
N MET A 118 50.77 8.72 8.73
CA MET A 118 51.10 7.54 7.93
C MET A 118 49.83 6.94 7.33
N PHE A 119 49.84 6.68 6.02
CA PHE A 119 48.73 6.06 5.28
C PHE A 119 49.14 4.65 4.86
N LEU A 120 48.40 3.65 5.34
CA LEU A 120 48.62 2.24 5.07
C LEU A 120 47.32 1.57 4.62
N SER A 121 47.28 1.05 3.39
CA SER A 121 46.09 0.42 2.80
C SER A 121 44.84 1.32 2.96
N THR A 122 43.93 1.00 3.89
CA THR A 122 42.68 1.74 4.14
C THR A 122 42.65 2.58 5.42
N TRP A 123 43.74 2.64 6.20
CA TRP A 123 43.80 3.42 7.43
C TRP A 123 44.91 4.46 7.42
N ASP A 124 44.70 5.53 8.20
CA ASP A 124 45.69 6.57 8.40
C ASP A 124 45.87 6.92 9.88
N GLN A 125 47.12 7.01 10.33
CA GLN A 125 47.41 7.28 11.74
C GLN A 125 48.69 8.07 11.94
N VAL A 126 48.70 8.92 12.96
CA VAL A 126 49.87 9.72 13.31
C VAL A 126 50.92 8.82 13.95
N GLY A 127 52.13 8.87 13.38
CA GLY A 127 53.31 8.16 13.87
C GLY A 127 54.48 9.11 14.13
N ARG A 128 55.26 8.81 15.17
CA ARG A 128 56.55 9.45 15.44
C ARG A 128 57.67 8.59 14.88
N PHE A 129 58.52 9.18 14.04
CA PHE A 129 59.60 8.52 13.30
C PHE A 129 60.94 8.77 13.98
N GLU A 130 61.55 7.69 14.48
CA GLU A 130 62.91 7.66 15.01
C GLU A 130 63.84 7.13 13.93
N LEU A 131 64.52 8.05 13.25
CA LEU A 131 65.44 7.74 12.16
C LEU A 131 66.78 7.26 12.74
N ASN A 132 67.45 6.34 12.06
CA ASN A 132 68.81 5.91 12.43
C ASN A 132 69.89 6.97 12.16
N GLN A 133 69.51 8.11 11.58
CA GLN A 133 70.35 9.28 11.31
C GLN A 133 69.67 10.55 11.81
N GLU A 134 70.43 11.61 12.10
CA GLU A 134 69.86 12.86 12.64
C GLU A 134 68.89 13.55 11.66
N MET A 135 69.18 13.47 10.36
CA MET A 135 68.40 14.07 9.28
C MET A 135 68.42 13.17 8.04
N LEU A 136 67.28 13.02 7.39
CA LEU A 136 67.09 12.33 6.11
C LEU A 136 66.81 13.37 5.02
N MET A 137 67.66 13.44 4.00
CA MET A 137 67.51 14.39 2.90
C MET A 137 66.65 13.82 1.76
N PRO A 138 65.98 14.67 0.96
CA PRO A 138 65.23 14.19 -0.21
C PRO A 138 66.15 13.46 -1.19
N GLY A 139 65.73 12.28 -1.64
CA GLY A 139 66.48 11.35 -2.49
C GLY A 139 67.22 10.22 -1.73
N GLU A 140 67.21 10.25 -0.39
CA GLU A 140 67.89 9.26 0.44
C GLU A 140 66.95 8.19 1.00
N PHE A 141 67.53 7.04 1.36
CA PHE A 141 66.86 5.97 2.09
C PHE A 141 67.44 5.82 3.50
N THR A 142 66.61 5.49 4.47
CA THR A 142 67.05 5.14 5.83
C THR A 142 66.13 4.08 6.44
N THR A 143 66.66 3.36 7.41
CA THR A 143 65.84 2.59 8.36
C THR A 143 65.37 3.50 9.49
N ALA A 144 64.13 3.30 9.95
CA ALA A 144 63.51 4.07 11.02
C ALA A 144 62.61 3.19 11.88
N THR A 145 62.56 3.48 13.18
CA THR A 145 61.55 2.93 14.09
C THR A 145 60.39 3.91 14.18
N VAL A 146 59.15 3.44 13.99
CA VAL A 146 57.95 4.29 14.02
C VAL A 146 57.06 3.86 15.18
N LEU A 147 56.64 4.86 15.96
CA LEU A 147 55.75 4.75 17.10
C LEU A 147 54.39 5.36 16.75
N LEU A 148 53.36 4.54 16.61
CA LEU A 148 52.00 4.97 16.34
C LEU A 148 51.28 5.37 17.63
N MET A 149 50.42 6.38 17.55
CA MET A 149 49.61 6.83 18.68
C MET A 149 48.57 5.78 19.15
N LYS A 150 48.18 4.85 18.27
CA LYS A 150 47.24 3.77 18.56
C LYS A 150 47.71 2.48 17.90
N GLU A 151 47.30 1.36 18.45
CA GLU A 151 47.54 0.05 17.84
C GLU A 151 46.75 -0.08 16.55
N MET A 152 47.44 -0.44 15.47
CA MET A 152 46.88 -0.63 14.14
C MET A 152 47.20 -2.04 13.62
N PRO A 153 46.38 -2.57 12.70
CA PRO A 153 46.61 -3.89 12.12
C PRO A 153 47.80 -3.85 11.15
N MET A 154 48.71 -4.83 11.28
CA MET A 154 49.98 -4.87 10.53
C MET A 154 50.25 -6.26 9.93
N LYS A 155 50.78 -6.31 8.70
CA LYS A 155 51.35 -7.51 8.04
C LYS A 155 52.78 -7.22 7.59
N LYS A 156 53.67 -8.21 7.69
CA LYS A 156 55.07 -8.08 7.21
C LYS A 156 55.07 -7.81 5.70
N GLY A 157 55.92 -6.89 5.23
CA GLY A 157 56.04 -6.55 3.81
C GLY A 157 55.03 -5.52 3.27
N MET A 158 54.20 -4.91 4.13
CA MET A 158 53.31 -3.83 3.70
C MET A 158 54.06 -2.54 3.36
N THR A 159 53.52 -1.79 2.41
CA THR A 159 54.04 -0.47 1.99
C THR A 159 53.15 0.64 2.52
N PHE A 160 53.76 1.77 2.90
CA PHE A 160 53.04 2.95 3.39
C PHE A 160 53.47 4.22 2.69
N THR A 161 52.63 5.23 2.78
CA THR A 161 52.95 6.57 2.28
C THR A 161 52.81 7.59 3.40
N LEU A 162 53.68 8.61 3.36
CA LEU A 162 53.58 9.81 4.18
C LEU A 162 53.11 10.92 3.26
N ARG A 163 51.97 11.56 3.57
CA ARG A 163 51.40 12.63 2.75
C ARG A 163 51.37 13.91 3.55
N ALA A 164 52.24 14.86 3.20
CA ALA A 164 52.16 16.23 3.70
C ALA A 164 51.34 17.08 2.71
N GLU A 165 50.75 18.21 3.12
CA GLU A 165 49.86 19.06 2.30
C GLU A 165 50.32 19.20 0.84
N GLY A 166 49.75 18.39 -0.06
CA GLY A 166 50.00 18.39 -1.50
C GLY A 166 51.24 17.63 -2.01
N LYS A 167 52.04 16.96 -1.17
CA LYS A 167 53.28 16.24 -1.56
C LYS A 167 53.35 14.82 -1.00
N ASN A 168 53.64 13.86 -1.87
CA ASN A 168 53.73 12.45 -1.49
C ASN A 168 55.18 12.12 -1.10
N THR A 169 55.35 11.34 -0.04
CA THR A 169 56.60 10.67 0.35
C THR A 169 56.29 9.17 0.41
N VAL A 170 57.08 8.33 -0.25
CA VAL A 170 56.82 6.89 -0.38
C VAL A 170 57.85 6.10 0.43
N ALA A 171 57.41 5.38 1.45
CA ALA A 171 58.26 4.45 2.18
C ALA A 171 58.03 3.02 1.70
N ARG A 172 59.09 2.22 1.59
CA ARG A 172 59.00 0.85 1.09
C ARG A 172 59.69 -0.10 2.06
N GLU A 173 58.88 -1.05 2.55
CA GLU A 173 59.25 -2.27 3.27
C GLU A 173 59.34 -2.18 4.81
N MET A 174 58.82 -3.23 5.48
CA MET A 174 58.79 -3.43 6.93
C MET A 174 59.41 -4.79 7.26
N LYS A 175 60.50 -4.80 8.03
CA LYS A 175 61.11 -6.03 8.59
C LYS A 175 60.87 -6.10 10.10
N THR A 176 60.15 -7.12 10.54
CA THR A 176 60.18 -7.57 11.95
C THR A 176 61.48 -8.33 12.19
N ALA A 177 62.17 -7.98 13.27
CA ALA A 177 63.46 -8.55 13.66
C ALA A 177 63.25 -9.86 14.45
N GLU A 178 63.88 -10.93 13.97
CA GLU A 178 64.59 -11.98 14.73
C GLU A 178 65.25 -12.92 13.68
N ASP A 179 66.41 -13.49 14.02
CA ASP A 179 67.08 -14.65 13.38
C ASP A 179 68.44 -14.54 12.64
N GLU A 180 69.29 -13.51 12.80
CA GLU A 180 70.67 -13.61 12.25
C GLU A 180 71.83 -13.21 13.18
N LEU A 181 71.56 -12.78 14.42
CA LEU A 181 72.63 -12.51 15.41
C LEU A 181 72.69 -13.55 16.55
N GLU A 182 71.60 -14.28 16.77
CA GLU A 182 71.52 -15.30 17.82
C GLU A 182 72.29 -16.58 17.45
N ASP A 183 72.40 -16.96 16.17
CA ASP A 183 73.12 -18.17 15.74
C ASP A 183 74.65 -18.10 15.88
N TYR A 184 75.23 -16.91 16.03
CA TYR A 184 76.63 -16.71 16.42
C TYR A 184 76.82 -16.77 17.94
N ILE A 185 75.87 -16.23 18.71
CA ILE A 185 75.92 -16.18 20.18
C ILE A 185 75.62 -17.58 20.78
N TRP A 186 74.83 -18.41 20.09
CA TRP A 186 74.42 -19.74 20.54
C TRP A 186 75.20 -20.92 19.91
N GLY A 187 76.35 -20.65 19.27
CA GLY A 187 77.42 -21.65 19.12
C GLY A 187 77.19 -22.79 18.10
N LYS A 188 76.72 -22.48 16.89
CA LYS A 188 76.54 -23.48 15.82
C LYS A 188 77.56 -23.45 14.66
N THR A 189 78.70 -22.74 14.79
CA THR A 189 79.87 -22.87 13.87
C THR A 189 81.21 -22.87 14.62
N ASN A 190 82.16 -23.71 14.17
CA ASN A 190 83.37 -24.07 14.91
C ASN A 190 84.63 -23.34 14.39
N ALA A 191 85.43 -22.78 15.31
CA ALA A 191 86.61 -21.94 15.03
C ALA A 191 87.76 -22.67 14.29
N GLU A 192 87.82 -24.00 14.41
CA GLU A 192 88.83 -24.84 13.76
C GLU A 192 88.67 -24.86 12.22
N ALA A 193 87.46 -24.73 11.67
CA ALA A 193 87.23 -24.70 10.22
C ALA A 193 87.63 -23.37 9.56
N TYR A 194 87.88 -22.32 10.35
CA TYR A 194 88.41 -21.04 9.90
C TYR A 194 89.95 -21.04 9.93
N LEU A 195 90.55 -21.61 10.97
CA LEU A 195 92.01 -21.71 11.12
C LEU A 195 92.63 -22.76 10.18
N HIS A 196 91.91 -23.82 9.82
CA HIS A 196 92.37 -24.84 8.85
C HIS A 196 92.48 -24.30 7.41
N ARG A 197 91.76 -23.21 7.08
CA ARG A 197 91.83 -22.51 5.78
C ARG A 197 93.01 -21.55 5.67
N ILE A 198 93.56 -21.11 6.80
CA ILE A 198 94.71 -20.20 6.85
C ILE A 198 96.03 -20.99 6.91
N ALA A 199 96.03 -22.16 7.54
CA ALA A 199 97.23 -22.99 7.69
C ALA A 199 97.56 -23.89 6.47
N SER A 200 96.77 -23.85 5.39
CA SER A 200 96.94 -24.68 4.18
C SER A 200 97.60 -23.94 3.00
N GLY A 201 98.16 -22.74 3.22
CA GLY A 201 98.90 -21.97 2.22
C GLY A 201 100.42 -22.08 2.35
N GLU A 202 101.00 -22.99 1.58
CA GLU A 202 102.38 -23.02 1.05
C GLU A 202 103.56 -23.45 1.97
N GLN A 203 104.08 -24.63 1.61
CA GLN A 203 105.38 -25.21 1.97
C GLN A 203 106.53 -24.51 1.24
N GLY A 204 107.73 -24.46 1.83
CA GLY A 204 108.96 -24.28 1.04
C GLY A 204 110.22 -23.82 1.76
N ASP A 205 111.07 -24.79 2.11
CA ASP A 205 112.54 -24.76 2.12
C ASP A 205 113.31 -23.84 3.10
N ALA A 206 113.68 -24.42 4.25
CA ALA A 206 114.31 -23.77 5.39
C ALA A 206 115.80 -23.39 5.20
N GLU A 207 116.51 -23.95 4.22
CA GLU A 207 117.96 -23.70 4.06
C GLU A 207 118.28 -22.47 3.19
N GLY A 208 117.37 -22.01 2.33
CA GLY A 208 117.55 -20.79 1.53
C GLY A 208 117.33 -19.48 2.31
N LEU A 209 116.40 -19.49 3.26
CA LEU A 209 116.01 -18.32 4.07
C LEU A 209 117.10 -17.93 5.10
N LEU A 210 117.82 -18.91 5.66
CA LEU A 210 118.85 -18.66 6.67
C LEU A 210 120.05 -17.88 6.14
N SER A 211 120.44 -18.05 4.86
CA SER A 211 121.55 -17.29 4.29
C SER A 211 121.19 -15.82 4.03
N ARG A 212 119.94 -15.54 3.66
CA ARG A 212 119.45 -14.21 3.29
C ARG A 212 119.11 -13.37 4.52
N VAL A 213 118.63 -14.00 5.58
CA VAL A 213 118.39 -13.34 6.88
C VAL A 213 119.68 -12.82 7.49
N ASN A 214 120.78 -13.57 7.42
CA ASN A 214 122.06 -13.13 8.01
C ASN A 214 122.65 -11.90 7.30
N GLN A 215 122.49 -11.80 5.98
CA GLN A 215 123.00 -10.67 5.20
C GLN A 215 122.18 -9.38 5.41
N ILE A 216 120.86 -9.51 5.62
CA ILE A 216 120.00 -8.38 6.00
C ILE A 216 120.31 -7.91 7.41
N ASN A 217 120.60 -8.84 8.33
CA ASN A 217 120.83 -8.52 9.74
C ASN A 217 122.07 -7.64 9.97
N GLU A 218 123.17 -7.87 9.24
CA GLU A 218 124.36 -7.00 9.36
C GLU A 218 124.12 -5.60 8.80
N THR A 219 123.36 -5.49 7.72
CA THR A 219 123.11 -4.21 7.05
C THR A 219 122.11 -3.36 7.83
N LEU A 220 121.08 -3.98 8.43
CA LEU A 220 120.09 -3.31 9.27
C LEU A 220 120.71 -2.79 10.58
N ASN A 221 121.60 -3.56 11.20
CA ASN A 221 122.24 -3.19 12.47
C ASN A 221 123.11 -1.92 12.37
N ARG A 222 123.73 -1.66 11.22
CA ARG A 222 124.48 -0.41 11.00
C ARG A 222 123.57 0.81 10.81
N GLN A 223 122.45 0.66 10.12
CA GLN A 223 121.50 1.76 9.90
C GLN A 223 120.69 2.08 11.16
N LEU A 224 120.32 1.07 11.95
CA LEU A 224 119.63 1.24 13.23
C LEU A 224 120.47 2.01 14.25
N ARG A 225 121.77 1.73 14.39
CA ARG A 225 122.61 2.46 15.36
C ARG A 225 122.66 3.96 15.09
N LYS A 226 122.75 4.36 13.82
CA LYS A 226 122.83 5.78 13.45
C LYS A 226 121.49 6.51 13.62
N GLY A 227 120.38 5.86 13.29
CA GLY A 227 119.03 6.42 13.47
C GLY A 227 118.57 6.48 14.92
N VAL A 228 119.02 5.56 15.77
CA VAL A 228 118.71 5.53 17.21
C VAL A 228 119.50 6.59 17.98
N GLU A 229 120.77 6.84 17.65
CA GLU A 229 121.58 7.87 18.32
C GLU A 229 121.05 9.30 18.04
N GLU A 230 120.59 9.59 16.81
CA GLU A 230 120.11 10.93 16.44
C GLU A 230 118.71 11.26 16.99
N ASN A 231 117.84 10.25 17.21
CA ASN A 231 116.44 10.45 17.67
C ASN A 231 116.16 9.98 19.11
N LEU A 232 117.18 9.49 19.84
CA LEU A 232 117.06 8.99 21.21
C LEU A 232 116.34 9.95 22.18
N PRO A 233 116.58 11.29 22.16
CA PRO A 233 115.93 12.20 23.11
C PRO A 233 114.42 12.36 22.86
N ARG A 234 114.01 12.43 21.59
CA ARG A 234 112.58 12.54 21.21
C ARG A 234 111.81 11.25 21.50
N LEU A 235 112.45 10.09 21.30
CA LEU A 235 111.86 8.79 21.64
C LEU A 235 111.68 8.65 23.17
N LEU A 236 112.64 9.14 23.98
CA LEU A 236 112.53 9.12 25.43
C LEU A 236 111.38 10.01 25.95
N GLU A 237 111.19 11.22 25.42
CA GLU A 237 110.03 12.05 25.77
C GLU A 237 108.71 11.38 25.36
N GLN A 238 108.63 10.83 24.14
CA GLN A 238 107.44 10.12 23.67
C GLN A 238 107.12 8.86 24.49
N THR A 239 108.13 8.13 24.99
CA THR A 239 107.89 6.99 25.88
C THR A 239 107.26 7.41 27.20
N SER A 240 107.67 8.54 27.78
CA SER A 240 107.07 9.03 29.03
C SER A 240 105.61 9.49 28.85
N ALA A 241 105.30 10.12 27.72
CA ALA A 241 103.93 10.50 27.35
C ALA A 241 103.05 9.27 27.07
N LEU A 242 103.59 8.24 26.38
CA LEU A 242 102.91 6.97 26.15
C LEU A 242 102.65 6.20 27.44
N GLU A 243 103.60 6.22 28.39
CA GLU A 243 103.44 5.58 29.69
C GLU A 243 102.37 6.29 30.54
N SER A 244 102.36 7.63 30.50
CA SER A 244 101.31 8.44 31.13
C SER A 244 99.92 8.18 30.53
N LEU A 245 99.84 8.06 29.19
CA LEU A 245 98.61 7.72 28.48
C LEU A 245 98.16 6.28 28.81
N HIS A 246 99.09 5.32 28.85
CA HIS A 246 98.80 3.94 29.23
C HIS A 246 98.26 3.86 30.67
N MET A 247 98.83 4.61 31.60
CA MET A 247 98.33 4.70 32.97
C MET A 247 96.95 5.38 33.05
N ALA A 248 96.70 6.41 32.25
CA ALA A 248 95.38 7.03 32.15
C ALA A 248 94.34 6.07 31.55
N GLN A 249 94.67 5.37 30.47
CA GLN A 249 93.82 4.36 29.85
C GLN A 249 93.52 3.21 30.82
N LYS A 250 94.53 2.74 31.56
CA LYS A 250 94.37 1.70 32.58
C LYS A 250 93.44 2.18 33.71
N ARG A 251 93.60 3.41 34.19
CA ARG A 251 92.67 4.00 35.18
C ARG A 251 91.24 4.07 34.66
N VAL A 252 91.03 4.62 33.46
CA VAL A 252 89.71 4.70 32.82
C VAL A 252 89.11 3.31 32.65
N HIS A 253 89.88 2.31 32.19
CA HIS A 253 89.40 0.94 32.05
C HIS A 253 88.99 0.32 33.39
N THR A 254 89.75 0.60 34.46
CA THR A 254 89.44 0.09 35.81
C THR A 254 88.15 0.73 36.36
N GLU A 255 87.99 2.05 36.21
CA GLU A 255 86.77 2.77 36.58
C GLU A 255 85.57 2.33 35.74
N MET A 256 85.75 2.13 34.43
CA MET A 256 84.68 1.68 33.52
C MET A 256 84.21 0.27 33.88
N ASN A 257 85.13 -0.64 34.22
CA ASN A 257 84.79 -1.98 34.68
C ASN A 257 84.06 -1.94 36.03
N SER A 258 84.55 -1.12 36.98
CA SER A 258 83.86 -0.92 38.26
C SER A 258 82.44 -0.37 38.06
N LEU A 259 82.27 0.59 37.15
CA LEU A 259 80.97 1.17 36.84
C LEU A 259 80.05 0.13 36.18
N TYR A 260 80.57 -0.68 35.26
CA TYR A 260 79.84 -1.79 34.64
C TYR A 260 79.38 -2.82 35.69
N ASP A 261 80.26 -3.23 36.60
CA ASP A 261 79.94 -4.16 37.68
C ASP A 261 78.86 -3.60 38.62
N THR A 262 78.93 -2.29 38.95
CA THR A 262 77.89 -1.64 39.75
C THR A 262 76.55 -1.54 39.02
N CYS A 263 76.56 -1.24 37.72
CA CYS A 263 75.35 -1.21 36.89
C CYS A 263 74.73 -2.60 36.71
N ASP A 264 75.54 -3.64 36.53
CA ASP A 264 75.07 -5.03 36.46
C ASP A 264 74.50 -5.49 37.82
N GLY A 265 75.16 -5.14 38.93
CA GLY A 265 74.64 -5.36 40.28
C GLY A 265 73.31 -4.66 40.54
N PHE A 266 73.17 -3.40 40.09
CA PHE A 266 71.91 -2.66 40.15
C PHE A 266 70.82 -3.31 39.26
N GLY A 267 71.16 -3.72 38.04
CA GLY A 267 70.26 -4.42 37.12
C GLY A 267 69.71 -5.71 37.71
N LYS A 268 70.58 -6.55 38.29
CA LYS A 268 70.18 -7.79 39.00
C LYS A 268 69.27 -7.50 40.20
N THR A 269 69.54 -6.42 40.93
CA THR A 269 68.73 -6.02 42.08
C THR A 269 67.34 -5.56 41.66
N MET A 270 67.26 -4.74 40.60
CA MET A 270 66.00 -4.25 40.03
C MET A 270 65.17 -5.41 39.45
N GLN A 271 65.81 -6.35 38.76
CA GLN A 271 65.15 -7.55 38.23
C GLN A 271 64.52 -8.38 39.35
N ARG A 272 65.25 -8.60 40.45
CA ARG A 272 64.73 -9.32 41.62
C ARG A 272 63.51 -8.62 42.23
N LEU A 273 63.52 -7.29 42.35
CA LEU A 273 62.37 -6.53 42.85
C LEU A 273 61.18 -6.61 41.91
N LEU A 274 61.42 -6.55 40.60
CA LEU A 274 60.37 -6.70 39.58
C LEU A 274 59.71 -8.09 39.64
N ASP A 275 60.50 -9.15 39.83
CA ASP A 275 59.98 -10.51 39.94
C ASP A 275 59.14 -10.69 41.22
N VAL A 276 59.55 -10.10 42.34
CA VAL A 276 58.75 -10.06 43.57
C VAL A 276 57.43 -9.32 43.32
N TYR A 277 57.45 -8.15 42.68
CA TYR A 277 56.24 -7.39 42.37
C TYR A 277 55.29 -8.15 41.43
N LYS A 278 55.81 -8.79 40.38
CA LYS A 278 55.02 -9.66 39.49
C LYS A 278 54.36 -10.81 40.26
N SER A 279 55.08 -11.44 41.20
CA SER A 279 54.51 -12.50 42.03
C SER A 279 53.37 -12.00 42.92
N GLN A 280 53.53 -10.81 43.50
CA GLN A 280 52.52 -10.17 44.34
C GLN A 280 51.30 -9.73 43.53
N SER A 281 51.49 -9.17 42.32
CA SER A 281 50.38 -8.83 41.41
C SER A 281 49.56 -10.07 41.06
N LYS A 282 50.23 -11.18 40.72
CA LYS A 282 49.54 -12.44 40.40
C LYS A 282 48.76 -12.98 41.60
N GLN A 283 49.32 -12.89 42.81
CA GLN A 283 48.59 -13.24 44.03
C GLN A 283 47.37 -12.33 44.25
N ALA A 284 47.50 -11.02 44.07
CA ALA A 284 46.40 -10.08 44.20
C ALA A 284 45.28 -10.36 43.18
N GLU A 285 45.62 -10.61 41.92
CA GLU A 285 44.67 -11.01 40.87
C GLU A 285 43.90 -12.29 41.25
N THR A 286 44.61 -13.31 41.76
CA THR A 286 43.95 -14.55 42.20
C THR A 286 43.02 -14.33 43.40
N LEU A 287 43.40 -13.46 44.35
CA LEU A 287 42.56 -13.13 45.49
C LEU A 287 41.30 -12.35 45.08
N VAL A 288 41.42 -11.43 44.12
CA VAL A 288 40.28 -10.69 43.58
C VAL A 288 39.32 -11.63 42.86
N ALA A 289 39.83 -12.55 42.02
CA ALA A 289 39.00 -13.56 41.36
C ALA A 289 38.25 -14.47 42.36
N LEU A 290 38.95 -14.95 43.40
CA LEU A 290 38.34 -15.74 44.47
C LEU A 290 37.28 -14.96 45.25
N ARG A 291 37.53 -13.67 45.53
CA ARG A 291 36.57 -12.79 46.19
C ARG A 291 35.30 -12.62 45.36
N HIS A 292 35.41 -12.38 44.06
CA HIS A 292 34.25 -12.26 43.17
C HIS A 292 33.42 -13.54 43.18
N LEU A 293 34.08 -14.68 42.99
CA LEU A 293 33.45 -16.00 42.98
C LEU A 293 32.75 -16.33 44.31
N LEU A 294 33.33 -15.95 45.46
CA LEU A 294 32.68 -16.06 46.77
C LEU A 294 31.49 -15.11 46.94
N THR A 295 31.61 -13.87 46.42
CA THR A 295 30.55 -12.86 46.51
C THR A 295 29.33 -13.29 45.71
N ASP A 296 29.54 -13.81 44.50
CA ASP A 296 28.50 -14.32 43.62
C ASP A 296 27.85 -15.58 44.18
N ALA A 297 28.66 -16.47 44.76
CA ALA A 297 28.16 -17.65 45.43
C ALA A 297 27.29 -17.31 46.64
N ASN A 298 27.70 -16.33 47.46
CA ASN A 298 26.91 -15.85 48.58
C ASN A 298 25.61 -15.16 48.11
N ARG A 299 25.68 -14.36 47.04
CA ARG A 299 24.52 -13.70 46.44
C ARG A 299 23.47 -14.71 45.97
N CYS A 300 23.90 -15.79 45.30
CA CYS A 300 23.01 -16.88 44.89
C CYS A 300 22.32 -17.55 46.09
N LEU A 301 23.03 -17.79 47.20
CA LEU A 301 22.42 -18.35 48.42
C LEU A 301 21.42 -17.38 49.06
N GLU A 302 21.75 -16.09 49.13
CA GLU A 302 20.83 -15.06 49.62
C GLU A 302 19.56 -14.99 48.78
N LEU A 303 19.69 -14.95 47.45
CA LEU A 303 18.56 -14.92 46.52
C LEU A 303 17.66 -16.15 46.67
N MET A 304 18.22 -17.36 46.83
CA MET A 304 17.41 -18.56 47.11
C MET A 304 16.66 -18.47 48.43
N SER A 305 17.31 -17.99 49.48
CA SER A 305 16.66 -17.82 50.78
C SER A 305 15.50 -16.81 50.73
N LEU A 306 15.64 -15.78 49.88
CA LEU A 306 14.59 -14.77 49.65
C LEU A 306 13.46 -15.33 48.76
N PHE A 307 13.80 -16.16 47.79
CA PHE A 307 12.85 -16.85 46.91
C PHE A 307 11.89 -17.75 47.71
N GLU A 308 12.41 -18.50 48.69
CA GLU A 308 11.60 -19.38 49.55
C GLU A 308 10.65 -18.60 50.48
N LYS A 309 10.97 -17.34 50.81
CA LYS A 309 10.18 -16.52 51.74
C LYS A 309 9.11 -15.66 51.05
N ARG A 310 9.29 -15.30 49.78
CA ARG A 310 8.39 -14.38 49.06
C ARG A 310 7.39 -15.13 48.19
N ASN A 311 6.12 -14.70 48.24
CA ASN A 311 5.05 -15.27 47.42
C ASN A 311 4.71 -14.47 46.15
N GLU A 312 5.24 -13.25 46.01
CA GLU A 312 4.95 -12.40 44.84
C GLU A 312 5.63 -12.94 43.57
N LEU A 313 4.83 -13.38 42.60
CA LEU A 313 5.25 -14.07 41.39
C LEU A 313 6.29 -13.29 40.56
N VAL A 314 6.09 -11.98 40.36
CA VAL A 314 7.02 -11.11 39.62
C VAL A 314 8.38 -11.06 40.31
N LYS A 315 8.42 -10.81 41.62
CA LYS A 315 9.68 -10.76 42.38
C LYS A 315 10.39 -12.11 42.39
N ARG A 316 9.65 -13.22 42.46
CA ARG A 316 10.22 -14.57 42.36
C ARG A 316 10.86 -14.81 40.99
N SER A 317 10.24 -14.34 39.89
CA SER A 317 10.83 -14.42 38.55
C SER A 317 12.08 -13.56 38.37
N GLU A 318 12.12 -12.36 38.97
CA GLU A 318 13.29 -11.47 38.96
C GLU A 318 14.48 -12.13 39.67
N MET A 319 14.24 -12.76 40.82
CA MET A 319 15.27 -13.50 41.57
C MET A 319 15.85 -14.67 40.76
N VAL A 320 14.99 -15.46 40.10
CA VAL A 320 15.44 -16.57 39.24
C VAL A 320 16.28 -16.06 38.07
N CYS A 321 15.87 -14.93 37.47
CA CYS A 321 16.61 -14.31 36.37
C CYS A 321 17.98 -13.78 36.83
N GLU A 322 18.05 -13.10 37.97
CA GLU A 322 19.30 -12.61 38.57
C GLU A 322 20.26 -13.78 38.87
N MET A 323 19.75 -14.84 39.48
CA MET A 323 20.54 -16.05 39.74
C MET A 323 21.06 -16.71 38.48
N ARG A 324 20.25 -16.77 37.41
CA ARG A 324 20.69 -17.28 36.11
C ARG A 324 21.81 -16.41 35.53
N GLY A 325 21.65 -15.09 35.56
CA GLY A 325 22.67 -14.15 35.09
C GLY A 325 24.01 -14.34 35.81
N ILE A 326 23.99 -14.48 37.14
CA ILE A 326 25.22 -14.72 37.93
C ILE A 326 25.90 -16.04 37.53
N VAL A 327 25.12 -17.09 37.27
CA VAL A 327 25.64 -18.41 36.87
C VAL A 327 26.22 -18.36 35.45
N ASP A 328 25.58 -17.62 34.54
CA ASP A 328 26.04 -17.45 33.17
C ASP A 328 27.32 -16.59 33.10
N ASP A 329 27.43 -15.55 33.93
CA ASP A 329 28.60 -14.69 34.02
C ASP A 329 29.83 -15.43 34.62
N ASN A 330 29.60 -16.35 35.57
CA ASN A 330 30.67 -17.06 36.29
C ASN A 330 30.47 -18.59 36.29
N PRO A 331 30.81 -19.30 35.19
CA PRO A 331 30.61 -20.74 35.07
C PRO A 331 31.47 -21.56 36.05
N GLU A 332 32.53 -20.98 36.61
CA GLU A 332 33.39 -21.58 37.63
C GLU A 332 32.64 -21.90 38.94
N LEU A 333 31.49 -21.25 39.18
CA LEU A 333 30.59 -21.56 40.31
C LEU A 333 30.16 -23.03 40.33
N LEU A 334 30.03 -23.67 39.16
CA LEU A 334 29.63 -25.08 39.04
C LEU A 334 30.68 -26.06 39.57
N LYS A 335 31.94 -25.62 39.72
CA LYS A 335 33.03 -26.45 40.24
C LYS A 335 33.02 -26.54 41.78
N ILE A 336 32.31 -25.64 42.44
CA ILE A 336 32.25 -25.57 43.91
C ILE A 336 31.21 -26.57 44.44
N SER A 337 31.65 -27.53 45.26
CA SER A 337 30.81 -28.64 45.74
C SER A 337 29.55 -28.22 46.51
N TRP A 338 29.65 -27.21 47.37
CA TRP A 338 28.55 -26.79 48.25
C TRP A 338 27.46 -25.95 47.57
N ILE A 339 27.78 -25.24 46.47
CA ILE A 339 26.78 -24.45 45.73
C ILE A 339 26.21 -25.16 44.52
N LYS A 340 26.92 -26.19 44.03
CA LYS A 340 26.54 -26.95 42.84
C LYS A 340 25.11 -27.47 42.89
N ASP A 341 24.67 -28.02 44.02
CA ASP A 341 23.29 -28.49 44.17
C ASP A 341 22.29 -27.32 44.00
N THR A 342 22.53 -26.20 44.66
CA THR A 342 21.68 -25.00 44.57
C THR A 342 21.54 -24.49 43.14
N VAL A 343 22.64 -24.43 42.39
CA VAL A 343 22.65 -23.93 41.00
C VAL A 343 22.06 -24.93 40.01
N THR A 344 22.29 -26.23 40.20
CA THR A 344 21.88 -27.24 39.21
C THR A 344 20.48 -27.79 39.42
N THR A 345 20.06 -28.03 40.67
CA THR A 345 18.78 -28.68 41.00
C THR A 345 17.76 -27.67 41.49
N LYS A 346 18.11 -26.88 42.52
CA LYS A 346 17.16 -25.93 43.14
C LYS A 346 16.78 -24.78 42.23
N LEU A 347 17.73 -24.19 41.50
CA LEU A 347 17.43 -23.12 40.53
C LEU A 347 16.49 -23.61 39.42
N LYS A 348 16.71 -24.82 38.88
CA LYS A 348 15.82 -25.41 37.86
C LYS A 348 14.44 -25.77 38.42
N ALA A 349 14.37 -26.20 39.67
CA ALA A 349 13.09 -26.45 40.34
C ALA A 349 12.32 -25.14 40.56
N ALA A 350 13.00 -24.09 41.05
CA ALA A 350 12.45 -22.76 41.25
C ALA A 350 11.94 -22.15 39.93
N GLU A 351 12.70 -22.28 38.85
CA GLU A 351 12.29 -21.84 37.52
C GLU A 351 11.01 -22.54 37.05
N ASN A 352 10.94 -23.87 37.19
CA ASN A 352 9.76 -24.64 36.81
C ASN A 352 8.54 -24.29 37.66
N GLU A 353 8.72 -24.06 38.96
CA GLU A 353 7.65 -23.65 39.87
C GLU A 353 7.09 -22.28 39.45
N VAL A 354 7.94 -21.27 39.25
CA VAL A 354 7.50 -19.92 38.83
C VAL A 354 6.83 -19.97 37.46
N ARG A 355 7.39 -20.74 36.51
CA ARG A 355 6.80 -20.91 35.18
C ARG A 355 5.40 -21.51 35.26
N GLN A 356 5.22 -22.60 36.01
CA GLN A 356 3.91 -23.26 36.15
C GLN A 356 2.90 -22.36 36.85
N ALA A 357 3.30 -21.68 37.93
CA ALA A 357 2.45 -20.72 38.63
C ALA A 357 2.04 -19.55 37.72
N ALA A 358 3.00 -18.98 36.97
CA ALA A 358 2.75 -17.86 36.07
C ALA A 358 1.82 -18.24 34.91
N ALA A 359 2.00 -19.42 34.33
CA ALA A 359 1.12 -19.95 33.29
C ALA A 359 -0.30 -20.21 33.81
N ALA A 360 -0.43 -20.78 35.02
CA ALA A 360 -1.72 -21.05 35.64
C ALA A 360 -2.46 -19.75 36.01
N ASP A 361 -1.76 -18.77 36.57
CA ASP A 361 -2.32 -17.46 36.91
C ASP A 361 -2.68 -16.67 35.65
N LEU A 362 -1.89 -16.74 34.57
CA LEU A 362 -2.24 -16.15 33.28
C LEU A 362 -3.55 -16.74 32.74
N ARG A 363 -3.71 -18.06 32.75
CA ARG A 363 -4.96 -18.74 32.34
C ARG A 363 -6.15 -18.28 33.17
N ARG A 364 -6.01 -18.26 34.50
CA ARG A 364 -7.08 -17.83 35.41
C ARG A 364 -7.40 -16.35 35.21
N ALA A 365 -6.40 -15.50 34.98
CA ALA A 365 -6.55 -14.08 34.74
C ALA A 365 -7.29 -13.80 33.43
N LEU A 366 -6.99 -14.54 32.36
CA LEU A 366 -7.71 -14.44 31.09
C LEU A 366 -9.18 -14.83 31.28
N ILE A 367 -9.46 -16.00 31.88
CA ILE A 367 -10.85 -16.45 32.10
C ILE A 367 -11.66 -15.47 32.96
N SER A 368 -11.04 -14.87 33.96
CA SER A 368 -11.68 -13.89 34.86
C SER A 368 -11.62 -12.44 34.35
N LEU A 369 -11.03 -12.19 33.18
CA LEU A 369 -10.82 -10.87 32.58
C LEU A 369 -10.12 -9.86 33.50
N ASN A 370 -9.19 -10.33 34.35
CA ASN A 370 -8.45 -9.48 35.28
C ASN A 370 -7.17 -8.93 34.65
N SER A 371 -7.22 -7.70 34.13
CA SER A 371 -6.09 -7.01 33.47
C SER A 371 -4.82 -6.93 34.35
N SER A 372 -4.97 -6.70 35.65
CA SER A 372 -3.82 -6.55 36.56
C SER A 372 -3.02 -7.86 36.70
N LEU A 373 -3.74 -8.99 36.82
CA LEU A 373 -3.14 -10.31 36.96
C LEU A 373 -2.56 -10.81 35.62
N VAL A 374 -3.16 -10.42 34.49
CA VAL A 374 -2.58 -10.65 33.15
C VAL A 374 -1.23 -9.94 33.04
N SER A 375 -1.17 -8.65 33.39
CA SER A 375 0.08 -7.87 33.32
C SER A 375 1.18 -8.45 34.22
N SER A 376 0.86 -8.83 35.46
CA SER A 376 1.84 -9.43 36.38
C SER A 376 2.34 -10.79 35.89
N SER A 377 1.44 -11.63 35.37
CA SER A 377 1.80 -12.97 34.88
C SER A 377 2.62 -12.89 33.59
N MET A 378 2.28 -11.97 32.68
CA MET A 378 3.08 -11.72 31.48
C MET A 378 4.48 -11.20 31.85
N LYS A 379 4.59 -10.26 32.81
CA LYS A 379 5.89 -9.76 33.27
C LYS A 379 6.76 -10.88 33.86
N ALA A 380 6.17 -11.77 34.66
CA ALA A 380 6.91 -12.89 35.22
C ALA A 380 7.38 -13.90 34.16
N LEU A 381 6.56 -14.21 33.16
CA LEU A 381 6.95 -15.06 32.03
C LEU A 381 8.00 -14.40 31.13
N ALA A 382 7.92 -13.08 30.96
CA ALA A 382 8.91 -12.29 30.21
C ALA A 382 10.28 -12.32 30.89
N ASN A 383 10.32 -12.17 32.22
CA ASN A 383 11.55 -12.26 33.01
C ASN A 383 12.25 -13.63 32.87
N LEU A 384 11.48 -14.70 32.64
CA LEU A 384 12.01 -16.05 32.40
C LEU A 384 12.39 -16.31 30.92
N GLY A 385 12.05 -15.40 30.00
CA GLY A 385 12.26 -15.58 28.56
C GLY A 385 11.30 -16.60 27.91
N LEU A 386 10.15 -16.88 28.54
CA LEU A 386 9.22 -17.94 28.12
C LEU A 386 7.82 -17.43 27.73
N LEU A 387 7.63 -16.10 27.68
CA LEU A 387 6.33 -15.48 27.39
C LEU A 387 5.74 -15.93 26.05
N GLU A 388 6.52 -15.87 24.97
CA GLU A 388 6.03 -16.20 23.63
C GLU A 388 5.61 -17.67 23.52
N ALA A 389 6.39 -18.58 24.11
CA ALA A 389 6.09 -20.01 24.10
C ALA A 389 4.77 -20.32 24.84
N GLU A 390 4.54 -19.74 26.02
CA GLU A 390 3.31 -19.98 26.77
C GLU A 390 2.09 -19.32 26.13
N LEU A 391 2.24 -18.12 25.55
CA LEU A 391 1.17 -17.46 24.79
C LEU A 391 0.77 -18.27 23.56
N GLU A 392 1.71 -18.88 22.85
CA GLU A 392 1.42 -19.74 21.70
C GLU A 392 0.69 -21.04 22.11
N VAL A 393 1.00 -21.58 23.29
CA VAL A 393 0.26 -22.69 23.90
C VAL A 393 -1.18 -22.25 24.20
N GLN A 394 -1.39 -21.06 24.80
CA GLN A 394 -2.73 -20.53 25.06
C GLN A 394 -3.55 -20.31 23.79
N LEU A 395 -2.94 -19.67 22.78
CA LEU A 395 -3.56 -19.45 21.48
C LEU A 395 -4.04 -20.76 20.86
N SER A 396 -3.18 -21.78 20.91
CA SER A 396 -3.46 -23.08 20.29
C SER A 396 -4.50 -23.88 21.08
N SER A 397 -4.48 -23.83 22.42
CA SER A 397 -5.51 -24.49 23.24
C SER A 397 -6.88 -23.86 23.07
N SER A 398 -6.98 -22.53 23.04
CA SER A 398 -8.25 -21.83 22.84
C SER A 398 -8.81 -22.09 21.44
N ALA A 399 -7.97 -22.08 20.40
CA ALA A 399 -8.41 -22.41 19.04
C ALA A 399 -8.91 -23.87 18.93
N ALA A 400 -8.23 -24.82 19.59
CA ALA A 400 -8.64 -26.22 19.62
C ALA A 400 -9.96 -26.43 20.37
N GLU A 401 -10.23 -25.67 21.44
CA GLU A 401 -11.50 -25.74 22.15
C GLU A 401 -12.66 -25.18 21.31
N VAL A 402 -12.43 -24.11 20.53
CA VAL A 402 -13.41 -23.64 19.54
C VAL A 402 -13.68 -24.71 18.47
N ASP A 403 -12.64 -25.34 17.93
CA ASP A 403 -12.78 -26.42 16.93
C ASP A 403 -13.61 -27.59 17.47
N LYS A 404 -13.35 -27.99 18.73
CA LYS A 404 -14.11 -29.03 19.41
C LYS A 404 -15.59 -28.66 19.52
N LYS A 405 -15.90 -27.45 20.01
CA LYS A 405 -17.28 -26.97 20.17
C LYS A 405 -18.02 -26.85 18.83
N LEU A 406 -17.34 -26.41 17.78
CA LEU A 406 -17.93 -26.37 16.43
C LEU A 406 -18.17 -27.77 15.86
N THR A 407 -17.28 -28.73 16.14
CA THR A 407 -17.44 -30.12 15.72
C THR A 407 -18.61 -30.79 16.46
N GLU A 408 -18.77 -30.52 17.76
CA GLU A 408 -19.93 -30.97 18.55
C GLU A 408 -21.24 -30.37 18.01
N LEU A 409 -21.24 -29.09 17.65
CA LEU A 409 -22.40 -28.42 17.05
C LEU A 409 -22.78 -29.08 15.70
N ALA A 410 -21.81 -29.30 14.82
CA ALA A 410 -22.03 -29.91 13.50
C ALA A 410 -22.60 -31.34 13.58
N ASN A 411 -22.24 -32.10 14.61
CA ASN A 411 -22.69 -33.48 14.81
C ASN A 411 -23.99 -33.59 15.65
N SER A 412 -24.49 -32.49 16.21
CA SER A 412 -25.69 -32.49 17.04
C SER A 412 -26.98 -32.58 16.21
N LYS A 413 -28.00 -33.30 16.71
CA LYS A 413 -29.35 -33.30 16.09
C LYS A 413 -30.03 -31.92 16.17
N GLU A 414 -29.58 -31.06 17.08
CA GLU A 414 -29.99 -29.66 17.22
C GLU A 414 -29.40 -28.74 16.13
N ALA A 415 -28.51 -29.24 15.27
CA ALA A 415 -27.97 -28.51 14.13
C ALA A 415 -29.04 -28.18 13.06
N ALA A 416 -30.14 -28.95 13.01
CA ALA A 416 -31.24 -28.73 12.08
C ALA A 416 -32.10 -27.50 12.43
N ASP A 417 -32.19 -27.16 13.72
CA ASP A 417 -32.91 -25.98 14.19
C ASP A 417 -31.97 -24.77 14.22
N SER A 418 -32.22 -23.81 13.32
CA SER A 418 -31.54 -22.51 13.30
C SER A 418 -31.64 -21.73 14.63
N ASN A 419 -32.56 -22.11 15.53
CA ASN A 419 -32.81 -21.52 16.84
C ASN A 419 -32.13 -22.24 18.03
N SER A 420 -31.24 -23.20 17.80
CA SER A 420 -30.73 -24.03 18.90
C SER A 420 -29.87 -23.25 19.91
N ARG A 421 -30.09 -23.54 21.21
CA ARG A 421 -29.32 -23.00 22.34
C ARG A 421 -27.81 -23.27 22.18
N ALA A 422 -27.46 -24.34 21.49
CA ALA A 422 -26.08 -24.72 21.17
C ALA A 422 -25.35 -23.67 20.32
N VAL A 423 -26.00 -23.07 19.31
CA VAL A 423 -25.39 -22.02 18.46
C VAL A 423 -25.03 -20.78 19.29
N ALA A 424 -25.93 -20.36 20.19
CA ALA A 424 -25.68 -19.22 21.07
C ALA A 424 -24.55 -19.50 22.08
N GLN A 425 -24.43 -20.74 22.57
CA GLN A 425 -23.33 -21.13 23.47
C GLN A 425 -21.97 -21.06 22.78
N VAL A 426 -21.87 -21.55 21.54
CA VAL A 426 -20.63 -21.47 20.76
C VAL A 426 -20.26 -20.01 20.46
N ALA A 427 -21.24 -19.19 20.06
CA ALA A 427 -21.03 -17.77 19.80
C ALA A 427 -20.54 -17.00 21.06
N ASN A 428 -21.16 -17.27 22.23
CA ASN A 428 -20.75 -16.65 23.48
C ASN A 428 -19.32 -17.07 23.90
N TYR A 429 -18.94 -18.33 23.64
CA TYR A 429 -17.58 -18.78 23.89
C TYR A 429 -16.57 -18.07 22.98
N ILE A 430 -16.87 -17.94 21.67
CA ILE A 430 -16.03 -17.18 20.73
C ILE A 430 -15.90 -15.73 21.18
N HIS A 431 -16.99 -15.11 21.64
CA HIS A 431 -16.98 -13.75 22.18
C HIS A 431 -16.03 -13.62 23.38
N SER A 432 -16.18 -14.50 24.38
CA SER A 432 -15.33 -14.51 25.57
C SER A 432 -13.86 -14.75 25.21
N ALA A 433 -13.57 -15.66 24.29
CA ALA A 433 -12.21 -15.90 23.82
C ALA A 433 -11.61 -14.65 23.15
N ILE A 434 -12.37 -13.96 22.29
CA ILE A 434 -11.93 -12.70 21.68
C ILE A 434 -11.60 -11.67 22.78
N GLU A 435 -12.47 -11.49 23.78
CA GLU A 435 -12.20 -10.58 24.91
C GLU A 435 -10.95 -10.95 25.69
N GLN A 436 -10.72 -12.25 25.95
CA GLN A 436 -9.49 -12.72 26.60
C GLN A 436 -8.24 -12.29 25.83
N PHE A 437 -8.20 -12.50 24.51
CA PHE A 437 -7.05 -12.12 23.68
C PHE A 437 -6.93 -10.60 23.47
N THR A 438 -7.99 -9.83 23.69
CA THR A 438 -7.86 -8.35 23.69
C THR A 438 -7.03 -7.84 24.85
N LEU A 439 -7.07 -8.50 26.01
CA LEU A 439 -6.27 -8.14 27.18
C LEU A 439 -4.77 -8.37 26.95
N LEU A 440 -4.40 -9.21 25.98
CA LEU A 440 -3.01 -9.52 25.62
C LEU A 440 -2.44 -8.53 24.59
N GLY A 441 -3.27 -7.68 23.98
CA GLY A 441 -2.87 -6.68 22.98
C GLY A 441 -3.27 -7.04 21.54
N SER A 442 -3.17 -6.05 20.64
CA SER A 442 -3.65 -6.14 19.26
C SER A 442 -2.92 -7.19 18.40
N GLU A 443 -1.63 -7.40 18.65
CA GLU A 443 -0.82 -8.38 17.89
C GLU A 443 -1.27 -9.82 18.17
N TYR A 444 -1.46 -10.18 19.45
CA TYR A 444 -1.90 -11.52 19.84
C TYR A 444 -3.37 -11.76 19.52
N LEU A 445 -4.21 -10.72 19.59
CA LEU A 445 -5.57 -10.78 19.09
C LEU A 445 -5.60 -11.12 17.59
N ALA A 446 -4.77 -10.46 16.77
CA ALA A 446 -4.71 -10.74 15.34
C ALA A 446 -4.27 -12.20 15.06
N LYS A 447 -3.27 -12.71 15.80
CA LYS A 447 -2.83 -14.12 15.69
C LYS A 447 -3.95 -15.11 16.08
N PHE A 448 -4.71 -14.82 17.14
CA PHE A 448 -5.85 -15.63 17.53
C PHE A 448 -6.95 -15.61 16.46
N VAL A 449 -7.30 -14.42 15.97
CA VAL A 449 -8.35 -14.21 14.97
C VAL A 449 -8.02 -14.93 13.67
N ASP A 450 -6.76 -14.96 13.23
CA ASP A 450 -6.35 -15.75 12.06
C ASP A 450 -6.54 -17.27 12.26
N LYS A 451 -6.15 -17.81 13.43
CA LYS A 451 -6.39 -19.22 13.77
C LYS A 451 -7.89 -19.53 13.82
N LEU A 452 -8.68 -18.66 14.45
CA LEU A 452 -10.13 -18.78 14.52
C LEU A 452 -10.78 -18.75 13.12
N ALA A 453 -10.33 -17.83 12.26
CA ALA A 453 -10.78 -17.71 10.88
C ALA A 453 -10.49 -18.97 10.05
N ARG A 454 -9.37 -19.66 10.30
CA ARG A 454 -9.08 -20.96 9.69
C ARG A 454 -10.00 -22.07 10.20
N VAL A 455 -10.26 -22.13 11.50
CA VAL A 455 -11.19 -23.11 12.10
C VAL A 455 -12.61 -22.93 11.53
N LEU A 456 -13.10 -21.69 11.47
CA LEU A 456 -14.42 -21.39 10.92
C LEU A 456 -14.55 -21.78 9.45
N ARG A 457 -13.53 -21.47 8.62
CA ARG A 457 -13.49 -21.88 7.20
C ARG A 457 -13.51 -23.40 7.02
N ALA A 458 -12.86 -24.15 7.92
CA ALA A 458 -12.79 -25.60 7.82
C ALA A 458 -14.06 -26.31 8.33
N ARG A 459 -14.75 -25.74 9.33
CA ARG A 459 -15.81 -26.44 10.07
C ARG A 459 -17.23 -25.96 9.80
N VAL A 460 -17.43 -24.77 9.25
CA VAL A 460 -18.78 -24.24 8.97
C VAL A 460 -19.12 -24.53 7.50
N PRO A 461 -19.98 -25.52 7.20
CA PRO A 461 -20.44 -25.78 5.84
C PRO A 461 -21.32 -24.63 5.36
N HIS A 462 -21.27 -24.35 4.06
CA HIS A 462 -21.93 -23.18 3.48
C HIS A 462 -23.46 -23.36 3.44
N ASP A 463 -23.93 -24.61 3.35
CA ASP A 463 -25.35 -24.97 3.23
C ASP A 463 -25.99 -25.37 4.57
N ALA A 464 -25.28 -25.25 5.68
CA ALA A 464 -25.80 -25.70 6.97
C ALA A 464 -26.85 -24.71 7.55
N PRO A 465 -28.00 -25.20 8.07
CA PRO A 465 -29.07 -24.33 8.57
C PRO A 465 -28.66 -23.48 9.78
N TYR A 466 -27.69 -23.95 10.59
CA TYR A 466 -27.13 -23.18 11.71
C TYR A 466 -26.09 -22.12 11.29
N ALA A 467 -25.55 -22.17 10.07
CA ALA A 467 -24.48 -21.29 9.62
C ALA A 467 -24.94 -19.83 9.57
N SER A 468 -26.17 -19.58 9.09
CA SER A 468 -26.77 -18.23 9.01
C SER A 468 -26.81 -17.51 10.37
N ARG A 469 -27.24 -18.23 11.41
CA ARG A 469 -27.36 -17.72 12.78
C ARG A 469 -26.01 -17.57 13.47
N LEU A 470 -25.10 -18.49 13.23
CA LEU A 470 -23.73 -18.36 13.72
C LEU A 470 -23.05 -17.12 13.12
N VAL A 471 -23.20 -16.88 11.81
CA VAL A 471 -22.69 -15.68 11.13
C VAL A 471 -23.34 -14.43 11.71
N GLN A 472 -24.65 -14.42 11.95
CA GLN A 472 -25.34 -13.29 12.58
C GLN A 472 -24.74 -12.92 13.95
N HIS A 473 -24.49 -13.90 14.81
CA HIS A 473 -23.88 -13.64 16.12
C HIS A 473 -22.45 -13.13 16.01
N ILE A 474 -21.63 -13.73 15.13
CA ILE A 474 -20.22 -13.33 14.97
C ILE A 474 -20.11 -11.96 14.31
N CYS A 475 -20.91 -11.67 13.29
CA CYS A 475 -20.89 -10.38 12.61
C CYS A 475 -21.31 -9.23 13.52
N ARG A 476 -22.26 -9.42 14.44
CA ARG A 476 -22.56 -8.41 15.47
C ARG A 476 -21.35 -8.07 16.35
N LEU A 477 -20.48 -9.03 16.62
CA LEU A 477 -19.22 -8.81 17.35
C LEU A 477 -18.17 -8.08 16.52
N VAL A 478 -18.15 -8.32 15.20
CA VAL A 478 -17.27 -7.60 14.29
C VAL A 478 -17.74 -6.15 14.15
N SER A 479 -19.04 -5.91 13.94
CA SER A 479 -19.59 -4.56 13.76
C SER A 479 -19.56 -3.71 15.04
N SER A 480 -19.54 -4.33 16.23
CA SER A 480 -19.41 -3.59 17.49
C SER A 480 -17.99 -3.07 17.74
N ARG A 481 -16.99 -3.53 16.98
CA ARG A 481 -15.58 -3.18 17.16
C ARG A 481 -15.02 -2.56 15.88
N SER A 482 -14.74 -1.27 15.92
CA SER A 482 -14.19 -0.51 14.77
C SER A 482 -12.73 -0.83 14.44
N ASP A 483 -12.05 -1.57 15.30
CA ASP A 483 -10.62 -1.86 15.14
C ASP A 483 -10.44 -2.99 14.11
N GLY A 484 -9.76 -2.70 12.99
CA GLY A 484 -9.46 -3.63 11.89
C GLY A 484 -8.72 -4.93 12.27
N SER A 485 -8.47 -5.16 13.56
CA SER A 485 -8.02 -6.40 14.17
C SER A 485 -8.90 -7.63 13.87
N LEU A 486 -10.18 -7.45 13.53
CA LEU A 486 -11.12 -8.53 13.21
C LEU A 486 -11.33 -8.77 11.70
N SER A 487 -10.51 -8.15 10.84
CA SER A 487 -10.64 -8.25 9.39
C SER A 487 -10.57 -9.69 8.86
N ALA A 488 -9.64 -10.51 9.36
CA ALA A 488 -9.51 -11.92 8.97
C ALA A 488 -10.76 -12.77 9.30
N LEU A 489 -11.50 -12.41 10.35
CA LEU A 489 -12.77 -13.04 10.69
C LEU A 489 -13.86 -12.66 9.68
N SER A 490 -13.91 -11.39 9.28
CA SER A 490 -14.84 -10.91 8.25
C SER A 490 -14.60 -11.60 6.90
N GLU A 491 -13.33 -11.82 6.54
CA GLU A 491 -12.96 -12.53 5.30
C GLU A 491 -13.35 -14.01 5.35
N ALA A 492 -13.18 -14.67 6.51
CA ALA A 492 -13.59 -16.06 6.69
C ALA A 492 -15.10 -16.27 6.57
N LEU A 493 -15.91 -15.25 6.88
CA LEU A 493 -17.38 -15.32 6.79
C LEU A 493 -17.92 -14.95 5.41
N ARG A 494 -17.11 -14.35 4.52
CA ARG A 494 -17.53 -13.93 3.17
C ARG A 494 -18.13 -15.08 2.33
N PRO A 495 -17.57 -16.30 2.30
CA PRO A 495 -18.16 -17.41 1.53
C PRO A 495 -19.56 -17.81 2.02
N VAL A 496 -19.80 -17.77 3.33
CA VAL A 496 -21.11 -18.08 3.93
C VAL A 496 -22.11 -16.95 3.65
N ARG A 497 -21.68 -15.68 3.73
CA ARG A 497 -22.48 -14.52 3.30
C ARG A 497 -22.91 -14.65 1.83
N ALA A 498 -21.98 -15.02 0.94
CA ALA A 498 -22.27 -15.23 -0.48
C ALA A 498 -23.24 -16.40 -0.71
N ALA A 499 -23.12 -17.50 0.04
CA ALA A 499 -24.05 -18.63 -0.04
C ALA A 499 -25.48 -18.23 0.33
N LEU A 500 -25.66 -17.41 1.40
CA LEU A 500 -26.97 -16.88 1.79
C LEU A 500 -27.59 -16.02 0.70
N LEU A 501 -26.82 -15.11 0.12
CA LEU A 501 -27.28 -14.25 -0.98
C LEU A 501 -27.66 -15.04 -2.22
N ASN A 502 -26.87 -16.07 -2.57
CA ASN A 502 -27.16 -16.95 -3.69
C ASN A 502 -28.42 -17.78 -3.46
N ALA A 503 -28.62 -18.32 -2.25
CA ALA A 503 -29.82 -19.07 -1.91
C ALA A 503 -31.09 -18.19 -2.02
N ALA A 504 -31.03 -16.96 -1.50
CA ALA A 504 -32.12 -15.99 -1.61
C ALA A 504 -32.40 -15.62 -3.08
N PHE A 505 -31.36 -15.33 -3.86
CA PHE A 505 -31.50 -15.02 -5.29
C PHE A 505 -32.11 -16.19 -6.08
N ASN A 506 -31.67 -17.43 -5.81
CA ASN A 506 -32.21 -18.63 -6.44
C ASN A 506 -33.69 -18.84 -6.09
N ARG A 507 -34.10 -18.57 -4.84
CA ARG A 507 -35.52 -18.64 -4.43
C ARG A 507 -36.35 -17.60 -5.18
N LEU A 508 -35.90 -16.35 -5.22
CA LEU A 508 -36.61 -15.26 -5.90
C LEU A 508 -36.75 -15.53 -7.41
N THR A 509 -35.66 -15.96 -8.05
CA THR A 509 -35.69 -16.31 -9.48
C THR A 509 -36.52 -17.55 -9.79
N ALA A 510 -36.57 -18.54 -8.89
CA ALA A 510 -37.46 -19.70 -9.04
C ALA A 510 -38.94 -19.29 -9.07
N ILE A 511 -39.36 -18.36 -8.20
CA ILE A 511 -40.73 -17.80 -8.21
C ILE A 511 -41.05 -17.14 -9.56
N VAL A 512 -40.11 -16.36 -10.10
CA VAL A 512 -40.28 -15.70 -11.41
C VAL A 512 -40.35 -16.72 -12.56
N ASN A 513 -39.54 -17.78 -12.52
CA ASN A 513 -39.43 -18.75 -13.60
C ASN A 513 -40.56 -19.79 -13.62
N GLN A 514 -41.05 -20.21 -12.45
CA GLN A 514 -42.10 -21.24 -12.34
C GLN A 514 -43.49 -20.78 -12.80
N GLN A 515 -43.74 -19.46 -12.86
CA GLN A 515 -45.03 -18.93 -13.26
C GLN A 515 -45.12 -18.75 -14.78
N GLN A 516 -46.12 -19.42 -15.38
CA GLN A 516 -46.75 -18.98 -16.62
C GLN A 516 -47.75 -17.87 -16.23
N PHE A 517 -47.91 -16.85 -17.06
CA PHE A 517 -48.76 -15.69 -16.75
C PHE A 517 -50.09 -15.75 -17.53
N PRO A 518 -51.12 -16.51 -17.07
CA PRO A 518 -52.49 -16.34 -17.54
C PRO A 518 -53.14 -15.07 -16.95
N GLU A 519 -54.18 -14.58 -17.62
CA GLU A 519 -54.87 -13.30 -17.36
C GLU A 519 -55.25 -13.04 -15.89
N THR A 520 -55.62 -14.06 -15.12
CA THR A 520 -56.11 -13.93 -13.72
C THR A 520 -55.03 -14.07 -12.65
N SER A 521 -53.82 -14.54 -12.97
CA SER A 521 -52.78 -14.82 -11.96
C SER A 521 -51.72 -13.74 -11.80
N VAL A 522 -51.68 -12.77 -12.73
CA VAL A 522 -50.59 -11.78 -12.81
C VAL A 522 -50.59 -10.79 -11.64
N THR A 523 -51.76 -10.40 -11.14
CA THR A 523 -51.87 -9.52 -9.97
C THR A 523 -51.50 -10.23 -8.68
N ILE A 524 -51.91 -11.50 -8.53
CA ILE A 524 -51.52 -12.37 -7.40
C ILE A 524 -50.00 -12.58 -7.38
N PHE A 525 -49.37 -12.71 -8.55
CA PHE A 525 -47.93 -12.84 -8.67
C PHE A 525 -47.17 -11.65 -8.07
N ALA A 526 -47.62 -10.41 -8.31
CA ALA A 526 -46.97 -9.22 -7.76
C ALA A 526 -46.95 -9.21 -6.23
N ASP A 527 -48.03 -9.67 -5.60
CA ASP A 527 -48.14 -9.79 -4.14
C ASP A 527 -47.27 -10.91 -3.58
N VAL A 528 -47.28 -12.10 -4.21
CA VAL A 528 -46.44 -13.23 -3.80
C VAL A 528 -44.96 -12.89 -3.90
N LEU A 529 -44.56 -12.22 -4.99
CA LEU A 529 -43.17 -11.80 -5.19
C LEU A 529 -42.75 -10.73 -4.17
N SER A 530 -43.61 -9.75 -3.91
CA SER A 530 -43.35 -8.71 -2.91
C SER A 530 -43.18 -9.30 -1.50
N ALA A 531 -44.06 -10.23 -1.10
CA ALA A 531 -43.96 -10.91 0.18
C ALA A 531 -42.66 -11.73 0.31
N ALA A 532 -42.24 -12.42 -0.76
CA ALA A 532 -40.98 -13.15 -0.77
C ALA A 532 -39.76 -12.22 -0.66
N MET A 533 -39.78 -11.06 -1.32
CA MET A 533 -38.70 -10.06 -1.23
C MET A 533 -38.61 -9.44 0.18
N GLU A 534 -39.74 -9.11 0.81
CA GLU A 534 -39.79 -8.64 2.20
C GLU A 534 -39.23 -9.68 3.17
N GLU A 535 -39.59 -10.96 3.00
CA GLU A 535 -39.09 -12.05 3.83
C GLU A 535 -37.56 -12.20 3.75
N GLU A 536 -36.97 -12.10 2.55
CA GLU A 536 -35.52 -12.21 2.36
C GLU A 536 -34.75 -11.00 2.89
N LEU A 537 -35.30 -9.79 2.77
CA LEU A 537 -34.70 -8.60 3.39
C LEU A 537 -34.73 -8.69 4.91
N LYS A 538 -35.85 -9.15 5.49
CA LYS A 538 -36.01 -9.30 6.94
C LYS A 538 -35.01 -10.29 7.57
N LYS A 539 -34.59 -11.32 6.84
CA LYS A 539 -33.56 -12.28 7.30
C LYS A 539 -32.19 -11.63 7.50
N VAL A 540 -31.95 -10.48 6.88
CA VAL A 540 -30.64 -9.85 6.75
C VAL A 540 -30.55 -8.48 7.43
N GLU A 541 -31.67 -7.94 7.94
CA GLU A 541 -31.78 -6.62 8.60
C GLU A 541 -30.74 -6.33 9.70
N TRP A 542 -30.13 -7.37 10.28
CA TRP A 542 -29.11 -7.24 11.31
C TRP A 542 -27.73 -6.78 10.78
N ASP A 543 -27.50 -6.76 9.46
CA ASP A 543 -26.24 -6.33 8.82
C ASP A 543 -26.52 -5.40 7.64
N VAL A 544 -25.99 -4.17 7.72
CA VAL A 544 -26.21 -3.11 6.73
C VAL A 544 -25.57 -3.47 5.39
N GLU A 545 -24.37 -4.04 5.38
CA GLU A 545 -23.67 -4.41 4.15
C GLU A 545 -24.43 -5.52 3.42
N LEU A 546 -24.82 -6.55 4.16
CA LEU A 546 -25.56 -7.68 3.61
C LEU A 546 -26.98 -7.27 3.16
N THR A 547 -27.60 -6.30 3.84
CA THR A 547 -28.90 -5.74 3.44
C THR A 547 -28.79 -5.01 2.10
N ASN A 548 -27.72 -4.24 1.90
CA ASN A 548 -27.45 -3.57 0.62
C ASN A 548 -27.21 -4.58 -0.51
N GLU A 549 -26.45 -5.65 -0.25
CA GLU A 549 -26.21 -6.72 -1.23
C GLU A 549 -27.49 -7.50 -1.55
N MET A 550 -28.33 -7.79 -0.55
CA MET A 550 -29.65 -8.41 -0.75
C MET A 550 -30.59 -7.50 -1.55
N SER A 551 -30.57 -6.20 -1.25
CA SER A 551 -31.32 -5.19 -2.00
C SER A 551 -30.91 -5.13 -3.47
N ALA A 552 -29.62 -5.31 -3.78
CA ALA A 552 -29.15 -5.45 -5.15
C ALA A 552 -29.68 -6.73 -5.84
N ASN A 553 -29.82 -7.83 -5.10
CA ASN A 553 -30.45 -9.06 -5.62
C ASN A 553 -31.95 -8.88 -5.89
N VAL A 554 -32.67 -8.14 -5.03
CA VAL A 554 -34.07 -7.76 -5.28
C VAL A 554 -34.19 -6.95 -6.57
N ARG A 555 -33.31 -5.96 -6.78
CA ARG A 555 -33.27 -5.19 -8.04
C ARG A 555 -33.05 -6.09 -9.27
N LYS A 556 -32.07 -6.99 -9.22
CA LYS A 556 -31.82 -7.96 -10.31
C LYS A 556 -33.03 -8.84 -10.59
N CYS A 557 -33.77 -9.25 -9.55
CA CYS A 557 -35.00 -10.02 -9.70
C CYS A 557 -36.08 -9.22 -10.44
N LEU A 558 -36.28 -7.95 -10.06
CA LEU A 558 -37.22 -7.05 -10.74
C LEU A 558 -36.81 -6.75 -12.20
N ASP A 559 -35.52 -6.65 -12.48
CA ASP A 559 -35.01 -6.53 -13.87
C ASP A 559 -35.34 -7.77 -14.70
N LEU A 560 -35.26 -8.97 -14.12
CA LEU A 560 -35.66 -10.22 -14.79
C LEU A 560 -37.17 -10.25 -15.04
N VAL A 561 -37.99 -9.80 -14.08
CA VAL A 561 -39.44 -9.67 -14.26
C VAL A 561 -39.76 -8.71 -15.40
N SER A 562 -39.12 -7.54 -15.44
CA SER A 562 -39.31 -6.56 -16.52
C SER A 562 -39.02 -7.17 -17.89
N LYS A 563 -37.90 -7.87 -18.06
CA LYS A 563 -37.56 -8.54 -19.34
C LYS A 563 -38.58 -9.61 -19.72
N LYS A 564 -39.05 -10.40 -18.75
CA LYS A 564 -40.02 -11.48 -18.98
C LYS A 564 -41.39 -10.92 -19.35
N PHE A 565 -41.81 -9.83 -18.72
CA PHE A 565 -43.04 -9.11 -19.05
C PHE A 565 -42.95 -8.47 -20.43
N GLU A 566 -41.87 -7.75 -20.75
CA GLU A 566 -41.67 -7.13 -22.07
C GLU A 566 -41.69 -8.17 -23.21
N ALA A 567 -41.12 -9.35 -23.01
CA ALA A 567 -41.14 -10.43 -23.98
C ALA A 567 -42.53 -11.04 -24.25
N GLN A 568 -43.48 -10.86 -23.33
CA GLN A 568 -44.85 -11.38 -23.46
C GLN A 568 -45.86 -10.32 -23.91
N MET A 569 -45.53 -9.05 -23.81
CA MET A 569 -46.36 -7.97 -24.32
C MET A 569 -46.30 -7.94 -25.85
N GLN A 570 -47.46 -7.93 -26.50
CA GLN A 570 -47.59 -7.87 -27.96
C GLN A 570 -48.17 -6.52 -28.37
N PHE A 571 -47.41 -5.76 -29.17
CA PHE A 571 -47.79 -4.43 -29.67
C PHE A 571 -47.76 -4.37 -31.21
N ASP A 572 -48.00 -5.50 -31.89
CA ASP A 572 -47.98 -5.54 -33.36
C ASP A 572 -49.07 -4.59 -33.91
N THR A 573 -48.66 -3.68 -34.80
CA THR A 573 -49.43 -2.49 -35.20
C THR A 573 -50.74 -2.78 -35.92
N GLU A 574 -50.90 -3.98 -36.49
CA GLU A 574 -52.14 -4.41 -37.16
C GLU A 574 -53.09 -5.16 -36.22
N GLU A 575 -52.58 -5.80 -35.17
CA GLU A 575 -53.37 -6.59 -34.22
C GLU A 575 -53.79 -5.80 -32.97
N PHE A 576 -53.01 -4.79 -32.59
CA PHE A 576 -53.29 -3.97 -31.40
C PHE A 576 -54.22 -2.78 -31.71
N LEU A 577 -55.24 -2.96 -32.55
CA LEU A 577 -56.24 -1.91 -32.77
C LEU A 577 -57.21 -1.84 -31.59
N ILE A 578 -57.55 -0.63 -31.17
CA ILE A 578 -58.57 -0.41 -30.14
C ILE A 578 -59.94 -0.47 -30.82
N GLY A 579 -60.75 -1.42 -30.41
CA GLY A 579 -62.11 -1.63 -30.92
C GLY A 579 -63.09 -1.90 -29.79
N ASP A 580 -64.32 -2.26 -30.15
CA ASP A 580 -65.38 -2.55 -29.17
C ASP A 580 -65.12 -3.83 -28.35
N ARG A 581 -64.27 -4.73 -28.86
CA ARG A 581 -63.92 -5.99 -28.19
C ARG A 581 -62.46 -6.01 -27.81
N ILE A 582 -62.18 -6.28 -26.54
CA ILE A 582 -60.83 -6.49 -26.02
C ILE A 582 -60.40 -7.92 -26.35
N LEU A 583 -59.29 -8.05 -27.07
CA LEU A 583 -58.67 -9.34 -27.39
C LEU A 583 -57.94 -9.92 -26.16
N SER A 584 -57.84 -11.25 -26.05
CA SER A 584 -57.08 -11.90 -24.97
C SER A 584 -55.61 -11.47 -24.90
N SER A 585 -54.98 -11.17 -26.04
CA SER A 585 -53.60 -10.63 -26.10
C SER A 585 -53.51 -9.21 -25.51
N GLN A 586 -54.53 -8.37 -25.72
CA GLN A 586 -54.62 -7.03 -25.13
C GLN A 586 -54.88 -7.11 -23.62
N LEU A 587 -55.77 -8.01 -23.20
CA LEU A 587 -56.08 -8.22 -21.78
C LEU A 587 -54.87 -8.74 -21.00
N LEU A 588 -54.10 -9.66 -21.58
CA LEU A 588 -52.82 -10.10 -21.03
C LEU A 588 -51.84 -8.92 -20.91
N THR A 589 -51.69 -8.10 -21.95
CA THR A 589 -50.81 -6.92 -21.93
C THR A 589 -51.23 -5.93 -20.83
N TYR A 590 -52.53 -5.66 -20.67
CA TYR A 590 -53.06 -4.80 -19.60
C TYR A 590 -52.81 -5.37 -18.21
N SER A 591 -53.03 -6.67 -18.01
CA SER A 591 -52.76 -7.33 -16.72
C SER A 591 -51.27 -7.29 -16.33
N LEU A 592 -50.37 -7.44 -17.30
CA LEU A 592 -48.92 -7.30 -17.11
C LEU A 592 -48.53 -5.86 -16.75
N MET A 593 -49.14 -4.85 -17.39
CA MET A 593 -48.94 -3.44 -17.04
C MET A 593 -49.44 -3.13 -15.62
N GLN A 594 -50.61 -3.66 -15.22
CA GLN A 594 -51.13 -3.48 -13.87
C GLN A 594 -50.24 -4.13 -12.80
N ALA A 595 -49.78 -5.36 -13.03
CA ALA A 595 -48.87 -6.05 -12.12
C ALA A 595 -47.51 -5.32 -12.02
N SER A 596 -47.05 -4.74 -13.13
CA SER A 596 -45.86 -3.91 -13.14
C SER A 596 -46.04 -2.67 -12.26
N GLN A 597 -47.17 -1.97 -12.40
CA GLN A 597 -47.47 -0.82 -11.57
C GLN A 597 -47.58 -1.16 -10.08
N ALA A 598 -48.17 -2.31 -9.74
CA ALA A 598 -48.25 -2.78 -8.35
C ALA A 598 -46.87 -3.06 -7.74
N LEU A 599 -45.92 -3.57 -8.53
CA LEU A 599 -44.53 -3.74 -8.09
C LEU A 599 -43.80 -2.38 -7.98
N CYS A 600 -44.01 -1.47 -8.93
CA CYS A 600 -43.44 -0.12 -8.87
C CYS A 600 -43.91 0.68 -7.65
N SER A 601 -45.20 0.58 -7.28
CA SER A 601 -45.74 1.32 -6.14
C SER A 601 -45.22 0.80 -4.80
N LYS A 602 -45.02 -0.52 -4.66
CA LYS A 602 -44.45 -1.14 -3.46
C LYS A 602 -42.92 -0.97 -3.38
N TRP A 603 -42.22 -0.95 -4.51
CA TRP A 603 -40.74 -0.94 -4.58
C TRP A 603 -40.18 0.20 -5.46
N PRO A 604 -40.44 1.48 -5.12
CA PRO A 604 -40.11 2.62 -5.99
C PRO A 604 -38.60 2.77 -6.24
N HIS A 605 -37.75 2.39 -5.28
CA HIS A 605 -36.28 2.53 -5.39
C HIS A 605 -35.60 1.37 -6.14
N HIS A 606 -36.34 0.31 -6.49
CA HIS A 606 -35.79 -0.92 -7.08
C HIS A 606 -36.34 -1.23 -8.47
N CYS A 607 -37.45 -0.59 -8.87
CA CYS A 607 -38.20 -0.87 -10.10
C CYS A 607 -37.85 0.06 -11.30
N ALA A 608 -36.65 0.62 -11.38
CA ALA A 608 -36.32 1.62 -12.42
C ALA A 608 -36.53 1.10 -13.86
N THR A 609 -36.07 -0.12 -14.16
CA THR A 609 -36.24 -0.78 -15.47
C THR A 609 -37.69 -1.11 -15.77
N LEU A 610 -38.42 -1.59 -14.75
CA LEU A 610 -39.82 -1.96 -14.84
C LEU A 610 -40.73 -0.73 -15.04
N ALA A 611 -40.39 0.41 -14.41
CA ALA A 611 -41.04 1.69 -14.66
C ALA A 611 -40.78 2.20 -16.08
N GLN A 612 -39.55 2.07 -16.60
CA GLN A 612 -39.22 2.42 -17.99
C GLN A 612 -39.98 1.56 -19.01
N MET A 613 -40.12 0.25 -18.73
CA MET A 613 -40.91 -0.65 -19.56
C MET A 613 -42.38 -0.21 -19.59
N LEU A 614 -42.97 0.07 -18.42
CA LEU A 614 -44.35 0.53 -18.30
C LEU A 614 -44.59 1.84 -19.04
N ASP A 615 -43.65 2.79 -18.92
CA ASP A 615 -43.66 4.06 -19.63
C ASP A 615 -43.64 3.88 -21.16
N ARG A 616 -42.74 3.01 -21.66
CA ARG A 616 -42.64 2.69 -23.10
C ARG A 616 -43.92 2.01 -23.61
N SER A 617 -44.46 1.07 -22.84
CA SER A 617 -45.69 0.36 -23.18
C SER A 617 -46.89 1.30 -23.27
N LEU A 618 -47.05 2.20 -22.29
CA LEU A 618 -48.11 3.21 -22.29
C LEU A 618 -47.98 4.15 -23.50
N ARG A 619 -46.77 4.57 -23.86
CA ARG A 619 -46.52 5.39 -25.05
C ARG A 619 -47.02 4.71 -26.33
N LYS A 620 -46.71 3.42 -26.52
CA LYS A 620 -47.19 2.67 -27.69
C LYS A 620 -48.71 2.60 -27.76
N VAL A 621 -49.39 2.39 -26.63
CA VAL A 621 -50.87 2.40 -26.57
C VAL A 621 -51.42 3.76 -27.00
N ILE A 622 -50.84 4.84 -26.48
CA ILE A 622 -51.25 6.21 -26.82
C ILE A 622 -50.99 6.50 -28.30
N GLU A 623 -49.84 6.12 -28.87
CA GLU A 623 -49.51 6.33 -30.29
C GLU A 623 -50.52 5.65 -31.24
N VAL A 624 -50.98 4.44 -30.90
CA VAL A 624 -52.03 3.73 -31.67
C VAL A 624 -53.35 4.50 -31.64
N ILE A 625 -53.72 5.03 -30.47
CA ILE A 625 -54.93 5.84 -30.31
C ILE A 625 -54.82 7.14 -31.11
N GLN A 626 -53.69 7.82 -31.01
CA GLN A 626 -53.41 9.08 -31.73
C GLN A 626 -53.54 8.89 -33.25
N LYS A 627 -52.97 7.81 -33.80
CA LYS A 627 -53.06 7.52 -35.23
C LYS A 627 -54.50 7.28 -35.69
N SER A 628 -55.30 6.60 -34.85
CA SER A 628 -56.72 6.34 -35.12
C SER A 628 -57.54 7.63 -35.05
N VAL A 629 -57.33 8.46 -34.01
CA VAL A 629 -57.99 9.78 -33.86
C VAL A 629 -57.66 10.71 -35.03
N SER A 630 -56.38 10.80 -35.43
CA SER A 630 -55.96 11.62 -36.58
C SER A 630 -56.60 11.15 -37.89
N THR A 631 -56.77 9.83 -38.07
CA THR A 631 -57.43 9.27 -39.25
C THR A 631 -58.92 9.60 -39.28
N ILE A 632 -59.61 9.50 -38.14
CA ILE A 632 -61.03 9.88 -38.01
C ILE A 632 -61.20 11.39 -38.24
N LEU A 633 -60.37 12.24 -37.63
CA LEU A 633 -60.47 13.69 -37.83
C LEU A 633 -60.18 14.13 -39.27
N SER A 634 -59.28 13.42 -39.97
CA SER A 634 -59.02 13.69 -41.39
C SER A 634 -60.24 13.46 -42.28
N SER A 635 -61.20 12.61 -41.88
CA SER A 635 -62.44 12.39 -42.66
C SER A 635 -63.34 13.64 -42.68
N MET A 636 -63.18 14.56 -41.71
CA MET A 636 -63.91 15.84 -41.63
C MET A 636 -63.85 16.63 -42.95
N HIS A 637 -62.70 16.61 -43.63
CA HIS A 637 -62.50 17.36 -44.88
C HIS A 637 -63.15 16.73 -46.11
N ASN A 638 -63.62 15.49 -46.00
CA ASN A 638 -64.33 14.77 -47.07
C ASN A 638 -65.86 14.81 -46.87
N GLU A 639 -66.34 15.38 -45.75
CA GLU A 639 -67.76 15.44 -45.38
C GLU A 639 -68.37 16.83 -45.59
N LYS A 640 -69.69 16.87 -45.82
CA LYS A 640 -70.45 18.12 -45.84
C LYS A 640 -70.87 18.48 -44.42
N ILE A 641 -70.27 19.53 -43.86
CA ILE A 641 -70.55 19.98 -42.50
C ILE A 641 -71.84 20.82 -42.44
N GLY A 642 -72.70 20.53 -41.47
CA GLY A 642 -73.94 21.28 -41.20
C GLY A 642 -75.26 20.61 -41.61
N GLU A 643 -75.25 19.35 -42.05
CA GLU A 643 -76.46 18.58 -42.39
C GLU A 643 -76.96 17.64 -41.27
N ARG A 644 -76.07 17.20 -40.36
CA ARG A 644 -76.36 16.27 -39.26
C ARG A 644 -75.71 16.76 -37.98
N ASP A 645 -76.37 16.53 -36.84
CA ASP A 645 -75.83 16.85 -35.52
C ASP A 645 -75.89 15.61 -34.59
N PRO A 646 -74.75 15.10 -34.06
CA PRO A 646 -73.36 15.50 -34.39
C PRO A 646 -72.98 15.18 -35.85
N SER A 647 -71.90 15.79 -36.32
CA SER A 647 -71.33 15.46 -37.63
C SER A 647 -70.89 13.97 -37.68
N PRO A 648 -70.91 13.31 -38.86
CA PRO A 648 -70.58 11.89 -38.97
C PRO A 648 -69.17 11.53 -38.44
N TYR A 649 -68.14 12.30 -38.79
CA TYR A 649 -66.79 12.12 -38.22
C TYR A 649 -66.77 12.24 -36.68
N MET A 650 -67.58 13.14 -36.12
CA MET A 650 -67.66 13.36 -34.67
C MET A 650 -68.41 12.22 -33.97
N GLN A 651 -69.44 11.65 -34.61
CA GLN A 651 -70.11 10.45 -34.12
C GLN A 651 -69.15 9.26 -34.05
N GLU A 652 -68.33 9.06 -35.09
CA GLU A 652 -67.30 8.02 -35.12
C GLU A 652 -66.22 8.26 -34.05
N LEU A 653 -65.76 9.51 -33.90
CA LEU A 653 -64.76 9.87 -32.89
C LEU A 653 -65.25 9.64 -31.47
N ILE A 654 -66.47 10.04 -31.13
CA ILE A 654 -67.04 9.82 -29.79
C ILE A 654 -67.20 8.33 -29.49
N ALA A 655 -67.66 7.55 -30.48
CA ALA A 655 -67.76 6.10 -30.34
C ALA A 655 -66.38 5.47 -30.08
N TYR A 656 -65.36 5.89 -30.84
CA TYR A 656 -63.99 5.42 -30.67
C TYR A 656 -63.40 5.80 -29.30
N LEU A 657 -63.57 7.05 -28.86
CA LEU A 657 -63.13 7.52 -27.54
C LEU A 657 -63.84 6.78 -26.40
N SER A 658 -65.10 6.39 -26.59
CA SER A 658 -65.81 5.53 -25.63
C SER A 658 -65.17 4.14 -25.52
N CYS A 659 -64.73 3.54 -26.65
CA CYS A 659 -63.95 2.31 -26.62
C CYS A 659 -62.61 2.50 -25.90
N VAL A 660 -61.89 3.60 -26.16
CA VAL A 660 -60.64 3.94 -25.47
C VAL A 660 -60.86 4.02 -23.95
N ALA A 661 -61.95 4.63 -23.49
CA ALA A 661 -62.29 4.70 -22.07
C ALA A 661 -62.46 3.30 -21.43
N VAL A 662 -63.09 2.36 -22.14
CA VAL A 662 -63.22 0.96 -21.69
C VAL A 662 -61.85 0.30 -21.58
N HIS A 663 -60.99 0.44 -22.58
CA HIS A 663 -59.63 -0.10 -22.54
C HIS A 663 -58.79 0.51 -21.40
N PHE A 664 -58.91 1.81 -21.15
CA PHE A 664 -58.21 2.51 -20.07
C PHE A 664 -58.70 2.08 -18.68
N SER A 665 -59.96 1.65 -18.52
CA SER A 665 -60.44 1.09 -17.25
C SER A 665 -59.63 -0.13 -16.79
N HIS A 666 -59.11 -0.93 -17.73
CA HIS A 666 -58.24 -2.09 -17.46
C HIS A 666 -56.80 -1.73 -17.12
N ILE A 667 -56.40 -0.46 -17.22
CA ILE A 667 -55.07 0.03 -16.83
C ILE A 667 -55.15 1.29 -15.95
N SER A 668 -56.26 1.48 -15.24
CA SER A 668 -56.53 2.66 -14.42
C SER A 668 -55.40 3.01 -13.44
N SER A 669 -54.82 2.02 -12.74
CA SER A 669 -53.71 2.23 -11.81
C SER A 669 -52.42 2.73 -12.47
N VAL A 670 -52.17 2.31 -13.71
CA VAL A 670 -51.03 2.72 -14.54
C VAL A 670 -51.23 4.14 -15.03
N ILE A 671 -52.48 4.46 -15.39
CA ILE A 671 -52.86 5.76 -15.92
C ILE A 671 -52.78 6.84 -14.84
N SER A 672 -53.37 6.59 -13.67
CA SER A 672 -53.41 7.56 -12.56
C SER A 672 -52.03 7.98 -12.06
N SER A 673 -51.01 7.15 -12.25
CA SER A 673 -49.64 7.47 -11.84
C SER A 673 -48.82 8.20 -12.92
N SER A 674 -49.36 8.31 -14.14
CA SER A 674 -48.67 8.88 -15.30
C SER A 674 -49.19 10.29 -15.62
N ALA A 675 -48.29 11.22 -15.91
CA ALA A 675 -48.65 12.58 -16.37
C ALA A 675 -49.11 12.63 -17.84
N ARG A 676 -49.11 11.50 -18.54
CA ARG A 676 -49.33 11.44 -20.00
C ARG A 676 -50.78 11.48 -20.42
N LEU A 677 -51.71 11.19 -19.51
CA LEU A 677 -53.12 11.19 -19.86
C LEU A 677 -53.67 12.61 -20.09
N PRO A 678 -53.35 13.62 -19.25
CA PRO A 678 -53.65 15.01 -19.57
C PRO A 678 -53.03 15.47 -20.90
N GLU A 679 -51.79 15.08 -21.19
CA GLU A 679 -51.13 15.38 -22.48
C GLU A 679 -51.87 14.75 -23.66
N PHE A 680 -52.39 13.53 -23.50
CA PHE A 680 -53.21 12.86 -24.51
C PHE A 680 -54.53 13.61 -24.76
N VAL A 681 -55.21 14.04 -23.70
CA VAL A 681 -56.44 14.85 -23.78
C VAL A 681 -56.18 16.14 -24.56
N ASP A 682 -55.11 16.85 -24.19
CA ASP A 682 -54.72 18.10 -24.85
C ASP A 682 -54.40 17.89 -26.34
N LEU A 683 -53.73 16.79 -26.68
CA LEU A 683 -53.42 16.45 -28.07
C LEU A 683 -54.67 16.14 -28.90
N VAL A 684 -55.65 15.40 -28.36
CA VAL A 684 -56.92 15.13 -29.08
C VAL A 684 -57.66 16.44 -29.37
N ILE A 685 -57.68 17.35 -28.40
CA ILE A 685 -58.24 18.70 -28.58
C ILE A 685 -57.45 19.48 -29.63
N ASP A 686 -56.12 19.49 -29.55
CA ASP A 686 -55.25 20.17 -30.52
C ASP A 686 -55.46 19.68 -31.95
N LEU A 687 -55.52 18.36 -32.16
CA LEU A 687 -55.79 17.76 -33.48
C LEU A 687 -57.15 18.17 -34.03
N TYR A 688 -58.18 18.21 -33.19
CA TYR A 688 -59.51 18.69 -33.60
C TYR A 688 -59.49 20.17 -33.98
N LEU A 689 -58.91 21.03 -33.13
CA LEU A 689 -58.85 22.48 -33.37
C LEU A 689 -58.08 22.81 -34.65
N LEU A 690 -56.98 22.11 -34.88
CA LEU A 690 -56.17 22.25 -36.08
C LEU A 690 -56.96 21.86 -37.33
N SER A 691 -57.64 20.70 -37.31
CA SER A 691 -58.44 20.20 -38.44
C SER A 691 -59.65 21.12 -38.72
N ALA A 692 -60.34 21.58 -37.67
CA ALA A 692 -61.45 22.51 -37.81
C ALA A 692 -61.00 23.89 -38.32
N SER A 693 -59.82 24.37 -37.92
CA SER A 693 -59.33 25.71 -38.26
C SER A 693 -58.96 25.90 -39.74
N ILE A 694 -58.67 24.82 -40.45
CA ILE A 694 -58.29 24.82 -41.88
C ILE A 694 -59.44 24.44 -42.83
N TYR A 695 -60.64 24.18 -42.31
CA TYR A 695 -61.82 23.84 -43.11
C TYR A 695 -62.35 25.06 -43.90
N ARG A 696 -62.64 24.86 -45.19
CA ARG A 696 -63.13 25.93 -46.09
C ARG A 696 -64.20 25.40 -47.06
N PRO A 697 -65.31 26.12 -47.30
CA PRO A 697 -65.65 27.46 -46.82
C PRO A 697 -66.09 27.51 -45.34
N TYR A 698 -65.59 28.50 -44.61
CA TYR A 698 -65.87 28.70 -43.19
C TYR A 698 -67.02 29.71 -42.97
N ASN A 699 -68.26 29.22 -42.99
CA ASN A 699 -69.47 30.03 -42.84
C ASN A 699 -70.10 29.87 -41.44
N ASP A 700 -71.03 30.74 -41.06
CA ASP A 700 -71.66 30.71 -39.72
C ASP A 700 -72.35 29.39 -39.37
N ASN A 701 -72.89 28.67 -40.36
CA ASN A 701 -73.48 27.34 -40.15
C ASN A 701 -72.41 26.28 -39.80
N VAL A 702 -71.27 26.32 -40.49
CA VAL A 702 -70.13 25.44 -40.24
C VAL A 702 -69.51 25.74 -38.88
N ARG A 703 -69.39 27.03 -38.53
CA ARG A 703 -68.91 27.48 -37.21
C ARG A 703 -69.80 26.98 -36.07
N ARG A 704 -71.13 27.17 -36.18
CA ARG A 704 -72.09 26.65 -35.19
C ARG A 704 -71.99 25.13 -35.03
N GLN A 705 -71.80 24.40 -36.14
CA GLN A 705 -71.62 22.95 -36.07
C GLN A 705 -70.30 22.57 -35.37
N PHE A 706 -69.18 23.22 -35.69
CA PHE A 706 -67.90 22.98 -34.99
C PHE A 706 -67.93 23.36 -33.52
N HIS A 707 -68.70 24.38 -33.13
CA HIS A 707 -68.93 24.70 -31.72
C HIS A 707 -69.67 23.55 -31.00
N ASN A 708 -70.75 23.04 -31.59
CA ASN A 708 -71.51 21.92 -31.02
C ASN A 708 -70.69 20.62 -30.97
N ASP A 709 -69.93 20.33 -32.04
CA ASP A 709 -69.04 19.17 -32.11
C ASP A 709 -67.90 19.30 -31.08
N LEU A 710 -67.34 20.50 -30.86
CA LEU A 710 -66.32 20.75 -29.83
C LEU A 710 -66.85 20.49 -28.42
N ILE A 711 -68.06 20.94 -28.09
CA ILE A 711 -68.68 20.67 -26.77
C ILE A 711 -68.84 19.16 -26.56
N LYS A 712 -69.29 18.43 -27.58
CA LYS A 712 -69.46 16.97 -27.51
C LYS A 712 -68.12 16.26 -27.38
N LEU A 713 -67.08 16.71 -28.09
CA LEU A 713 -65.72 16.21 -27.95
C LEU A 713 -65.17 16.45 -26.54
N LEU A 714 -65.29 17.67 -26.00
CA LEU A 714 -64.84 18.02 -24.66
C LEU A 714 -65.52 17.13 -23.61
N ASN A 715 -66.84 16.92 -23.69
CA ASN A 715 -67.54 15.99 -22.79
C ASN A 715 -67.02 14.56 -22.89
N ALA A 716 -66.70 14.06 -24.09
CA ALA A 716 -66.18 12.72 -24.28
C ALA A 716 -64.74 12.57 -23.75
N VAL A 717 -63.86 13.52 -24.05
CA VAL A 717 -62.44 13.46 -23.66
C VAL A 717 -62.25 13.76 -22.16
N LEU A 718 -62.99 14.72 -21.60
CA LEU A 718 -62.94 15.05 -20.17
C LEU A 718 -63.53 13.94 -19.28
N SER A 719 -64.35 13.03 -19.84
CA SER A 719 -64.77 11.81 -19.14
C SER A 719 -63.64 10.80 -18.93
N ILE A 720 -62.56 10.92 -19.72
CA ILE A 720 -61.38 10.05 -19.65
C ILE A 720 -60.34 10.64 -18.68
N ALA A 721 -60.04 11.94 -18.79
CA ALA A 721 -59.14 12.67 -17.90
C ALA A 721 -59.34 14.18 -17.95
N GLU A 722 -58.85 14.88 -16.92
CA GLU A 722 -58.73 16.34 -16.92
C GLU A 722 -57.73 16.83 -17.97
N SER A 723 -58.05 17.92 -18.65
CA SER A 723 -57.14 18.60 -19.57
C SER A 723 -56.07 19.39 -18.79
N GLY A 724 -54.81 19.28 -19.22
CA GLY A 724 -53.71 20.04 -18.64
C GLY A 724 -53.68 21.48 -19.15
N LYS A 725 -53.70 21.63 -20.48
CA LYS A 725 -53.56 22.91 -21.19
C LYS A 725 -54.84 23.71 -21.26
N TYR A 726 -56.02 23.07 -21.33
CA TYR A 726 -57.29 23.72 -21.69
C TYR A 726 -58.34 23.73 -20.59
N GLY A 727 -58.07 23.11 -19.44
CA GLY A 727 -58.99 23.12 -18.30
C GLY A 727 -60.37 22.59 -18.66
N ASP A 728 -61.42 23.41 -18.48
CA ASP A 728 -62.80 23.07 -18.84
C ASP A 728 -63.14 23.29 -20.33
N GLY A 729 -62.20 23.82 -21.12
CA GLY A 729 -62.37 24.10 -22.55
C GLY A 729 -63.22 25.33 -22.87
N SER A 730 -63.68 26.08 -21.87
CA SER A 730 -64.57 27.25 -22.04
C SER A 730 -63.99 28.32 -22.97
N ALA A 731 -62.73 28.71 -22.76
CA ALA A 731 -62.04 29.74 -23.55
C ALA A 731 -61.85 29.37 -25.03
N ILE A 732 -61.76 28.08 -25.36
CA ILE A 732 -61.67 27.65 -26.76
C ILE A 732 -63.05 27.63 -27.41
N CYS A 733 -64.09 27.22 -26.67
CA CYS A 733 -65.47 27.23 -27.15
C CYS A 733 -65.91 28.64 -27.58
N GLU A 734 -65.49 29.68 -26.87
CA GLU A 734 -65.78 31.09 -27.17
C GLU A 734 -65.34 31.50 -28.60
N LEU A 735 -64.22 30.96 -29.11
CA LEU A 735 -63.71 31.23 -30.46
C LEU A 735 -64.58 30.66 -31.58
N PHE A 736 -65.56 29.81 -31.27
CA PHE A 736 -66.52 29.26 -32.23
C PHE A 736 -67.94 29.81 -32.01
N THR A 737 -68.13 30.78 -31.10
CA THR A 737 -69.43 31.42 -30.86
C THR A 737 -69.73 32.54 -31.87
N GLU A 738 -70.90 33.17 -31.75
CA GLU A 738 -71.26 34.34 -32.56
C GLU A 738 -70.34 35.55 -32.29
N ASN A 739 -69.69 35.61 -31.13
CA ASN A 739 -68.79 36.70 -30.72
C ASN A 739 -67.31 36.46 -31.07
N TRP A 740 -66.98 35.43 -31.86
CA TRP A 740 -65.58 35.05 -32.13
C TRP A 740 -64.71 36.17 -32.72
N LEU A 741 -65.29 37.06 -33.54
CA LEU A 741 -64.59 38.23 -34.09
C LEU A 741 -64.19 39.21 -32.98
N HIS A 742 -65.08 39.43 -32.01
CA HIS A 742 -64.79 40.26 -30.84
C HIS A 742 -63.64 39.68 -30.01
N GLU A 743 -63.62 38.36 -29.83
CA GLU A 743 -62.52 37.66 -29.15
C GLU A 743 -61.19 37.79 -29.92
N CYS A 744 -61.22 37.75 -31.25
CA CYS A 744 -60.03 37.99 -32.08
C CYS A 744 -59.52 39.44 -31.94
N GLU A 745 -60.42 40.42 -31.93
CA GLU A 745 -60.09 41.84 -31.72
C GLU A 745 -59.52 42.14 -30.33
N LEU A 746 -60.04 41.47 -29.29
CA LEU A 746 -59.52 41.59 -27.92
C LEU A 746 -58.06 41.10 -27.84
N ARG A 747 -57.71 40.06 -28.60
CA ARG A 747 -56.37 39.46 -28.66
C ARG A 747 -55.37 40.23 -29.51
N ALA A 748 -55.85 41.06 -30.44
CA ALA A 748 -55.01 41.97 -31.22
C ALA A 748 -54.48 43.16 -30.40
N LYS A 749 -55.03 43.41 -29.19
CA LYS A 749 -54.66 44.55 -28.34
C LYS A 749 -53.69 44.14 -27.23
N PRO A 750 -52.48 44.73 -27.15
CA PRO A 750 -51.48 44.36 -26.13
C PRO A 750 -51.90 44.70 -24.68
N GLN A 751 -52.86 45.60 -24.47
CA GLN A 751 -53.30 46.07 -23.15
C GLN A 751 -54.21 45.08 -22.39
N ASN A 752 -54.74 44.04 -23.03
CA ASN A 752 -55.72 43.12 -22.42
C ASN A 752 -55.11 41.82 -21.86
N LEU A 753 -53.78 41.63 -21.97
CA LEU A 753 -53.07 40.44 -21.47
C LEU A 753 -53.07 40.30 -19.93
N GLN A 754 -53.48 41.34 -19.16
CA GLN A 754 -53.44 41.33 -17.70
C GLN A 754 -54.79 41.02 -17.00
N ASN A 755 -55.93 40.99 -17.72
CA ASN A 755 -57.25 40.92 -17.06
C ASN A 755 -58.03 39.59 -17.22
N HIS A 756 -57.52 38.59 -17.93
CA HIS A 756 -58.14 37.26 -18.04
C HIS A 756 -57.28 36.19 -17.33
N HIS A 757 -57.26 36.22 -15.99
CA HIS A 757 -56.52 35.24 -15.17
C HIS A 757 -57.33 34.01 -14.76
N SER A 758 -58.56 33.81 -15.26
CA SER A 758 -59.40 32.68 -14.86
C SER A 758 -59.53 31.55 -15.89
N SER A 759 -59.03 31.71 -17.11
CA SER A 759 -59.17 30.70 -18.16
C SER A 759 -57.83 30.42 -18.85
N PRO A 760 -57.48 29.14 -19.10
CA PRO A 760 -56.23 28.80 -19.77
C PRO A 760 -56.17 29.40 -21.19
N PRO A 761 -55.01 29.93 -21.63
CA PRO A 761 -54.89 30.57 -22.93
C PRO A 761 -55.00 29.53 -24.06
N SER A 762 -55.98 29.71 -24.95
CA SER A 762 -56.02 28.98 -26.23
C SER A 762 -54.82 29.36 -27.12
N PRO A 763 -54.39 28.50 -28.06
CA PRO A 763 -53.20 28.77 -28.87
C PRO A 763 -53.35 30.03 -29.74
N ALA A 764 -52.28 30.78 -29.88
CA ALA A 764 -52.22 32.02 -30.66
C ALA A 764 -52.41 31.78 -32.17
N TRP A 765 -52.00 30.61 -32.67
CA TRP A 765 -52.18 30.24 -34.09
C TRP A 765 -53.65 29.99 -34.47
N LEU A 766 -54.51 29.59 -33.53
CA LEU A 766 -55.89 29.21 -33.78
C LEU A 766 -56.76 30.34 -34.37
N PRO A 767 -56.85 31.54 -33.74
CA PRO A 767 -57.62 32.65 -34.30
C PRO A 767 -57.09 33.11 -35.66
N ILE A 768 -55.77 33.06 -35.87
CA ILE A 768 -55.15 33.40 -37.16
C ILE A 768 -55.64 32.46 -38.27
N GLN A 769 -55.58 31.15 -38.04
CA GLN A 769 -56.03 30.17 -39.04
C GLN A 769 -57.54 30.28 -39.31
N LEU A 770 -58.36 30.53 -38.30
CA LEU A 770 -59.80 30.76 -38.47
C LEU A 770 -60.10 32.00 -39.33
N LEU A 771 -59.39 33.11 -39.12
CA LEU A 771 -59.50 34.33 -39.93
C LEU A 771 -59.05 34.10 -41.38
N ILE A 772 -58.00 33.30 -41.60
CA ILE A 772 -57.56 32.89 -42.94
C ILE A 772 -58.64 32.05 -43.62
N SER A 773 -59.23 31.08 -42.90
CA SER A 773 -60.27 30.19 -43.45
C SER A 773 -61.59 30.91 -43.75
N ASN A 774 -61.92 31.98 -43.03
CA ASN A 774 -63.06 32.85 -43.32
C ASN A 774 -62.79 33.87 -44.45
N SER A 775 -61.53 34.06 -44.85
CA SER A 775 -61.18 34.98 -45.94
C SER A 775 -61.52 34.41 -47.33
N PRO A 776 -61.68 35.25 -48.37
CA PRO A 776 -61.75 34.86 -49.80
C PRO A 776 -60.55 34.06 -50.32
N GLN A 777 -60.75 33.23 -51.35
CA GLN A 777 -59.75 32.30 -51.94
C GLN A 777 -58.48 32.96 -52.48
N THR A 778 -58.46 34.29 -52.60
CA THR A 778 -57.27 35.08 -52.91
C THR A 778 -56.18 34.91 -51.85
N LEU A 779 -56.56 34.72 -50.58
CA LEU A 779 -55.67 34.24 -49.53
C LEU A 779 -55.76 32.71 -49.48
N VAL A 780 -54.66 32.07 -49.88
CA VAL A 780 -54.51 30.62 -49.95
C VAL A 780 -54.45 30.04 -48.53
N SER A 781 -55.01 28.85 -48.33
CA SER A 781 -54.96 28.19 -47.02
C SER A 781 -53.51 27.77 -46.69
N PRO A 782 -53.14 27.64 -45.41
CA PRO A 782 -51.76 27.33 -45.00
C PRO A 782 -51.16 26.10 -45.69
N HIS A 783 -51.90 24.99 -45.75
CA HIS A 783 -51.46 23.75 -46.40
C HIS A 783 -51.31 23.87 -47.93
N THR A 784 -52.21 24.60 -48.60
CA THR A 784 -52.16 24.77 -50.07
C THR A 784 -51.03 25.68 -50.52
N SER A 785 -50.55 26.57 -49.65
CA SER A 785 -49.42 27.46 -49.96
C SER A 785 -48.08 26.74 -50.20
N VAL A 786 -47.97 25.50 -49.70
CA VAL A 786 -46.76 24.65 -49.79
C VAL A 786 -47.05 23.31 -50.48
N GLU A 787 -48.21 23.19 -51.15
CA GLU A 787 -48.64 21.96 -51.83
C GLU A 787 -48.78 20.73 -50.91
N TRP A 788 -49.04 20.94 -49.62
CA TRP A 788 -49.28 19.85 -48.66
C TRP A 788 -50.75 19.41 -48.66
N THR A 789 -50.95 18.11 -48.46
CA THR A 789 -52.26 17.57 -48.07
C THR A 789 -52.63 18.09 -46.68
N VAL A 790 -53.94 18.08 -46.39
CA VAL A 790 -54.43 18.47 -45.04
C VAL A 790 -53.74 17.63 -43.96
N LYS A 791 -53.56 16.33 -44.21
CA LYS A 791 -52.89 15.41 -43.30
C LYS A 791 -51.41 15.75 -43.07
N GLU A 792 -50.66 16.07 -44.12
CA GLU A 792 -49.25 16.46 -43.98
C GLU A 792 -49.10 17.77 -43.20
N TYR A 793 -50.01 18.73 -43.41
CA TYR A 793 -50.01 19.97 -42.64
C TYR A 793 -50.37 19.73 -41.17
N THR A 794 -51.35 18.87 -40.88
CA THR A 794 -51.71 18.59 -39.48
C THR A 794 -50.60 17.86 -38.73
N GLU A 795 -49.95 16.90 -39.37
CA GLU A 795 -48.78 16.19 -38.83
C GLU A 795 -47.57 17.14 -38.62
N TRP A 796 -47.35 18.09 -39.54
CA TRP A 796 -46.32 19.11 -39.39
C TRP A 796 -46.59 20.01 -38.18
N CYS A 797 -47.79 20.56 -38.03
CA CYS A 797 -48.13 21.40 -36.88
C CYS A 797 -48.07 20.63 -35.55
N SER A 798 -48.43 19.35 -35.50
CA SER A 798 -48.30 18.54 -34.28
C SER A 798 -46.85 18.23 -33.88
N SER A 799 -45.89 18.39 -34.78
CA SER A 799 -44.46 18.13 -34.54
C SER A 799 -43.62 19.39 -34.31
N HIS A 800 -44.21 20.59 -34.44
CA HIS A 800 -43.52 21.87 -34.34
C HIS A 800 -44.07 22.72 -33.20
N SER A 801 -43.23 23.61 -32.68
CA SER A 801 -43.60 24.54 -31.62
C SER A 801 -44.56 25.62 -32.11
N GLU A 802 -45.32 26.21 -31.19
CA GLU A 802 -46.24 27.31 -31.49
C GLU A 802 -45.56 28.49 -32.20
N MET A 803 -44.32 28.83 -31.81
CA MET A 803 -43.54 29.89 -32.45
C MET A 803 -43.17 29.57 -33.90
N GLU A 804 -42.88 28.31 -34.22
CA GLU A 804 -42.58 27.87 -35.59
C GLU A 804 -43.84 27.92 -36.46
N ILE A 805 -44.99 27.53 -35.91
CA ILE A 805 -46.30 27.64 -36.60
C ILE A 805 -46.62 29.12 -36.87
N LEU A 806 -46.41 30.01 -35.90
CA LEU A 806 -46.64 31.45 -36.08
C LEU A 806 -45.69 32.07 -37.11
N ALA A 807 -44.40 31.69 -37.09
CA ALA A 807 -43.43 32.14 -38.09
C ALA A 807 -43.82 31.69 -39.50
N PHE A 808 -44.31 30.45 -39.65
CA PHE A 808 -44.84 29.93 -40.91
C PHE A 808 -46.04 30.75 -41.41
N LEU A 809 -47.02 31.03 -40.54
CA LEU A 809 -48.20 31.83 -40.88
C LEU A 809 -47.82 33.29 -41.22
N ASN A 810 -46.81 33.86 -40.56
CA ASN A 810 -46.28 35.18 -40.92
C ASN A 810 -45.60 35.18 -42.31
N GLY A 811 -44.86 34.11 -42.63
CA GLY A 811 -44.29 33.89 -43.96
C GLY A 811 -45.35 33.82 -45.06
N LEU A 812 -46.46 33.11 -44.80
CA LEU A 812 -47.62 33.05 -45.69
C LEU A 812 -48.19 34.45 -45.99
N LEU A 813 -48.38 35.27 -44.96
CA LEU A 813 -48.90 36.63 -45.13
C LEU A 813 -47.92 37.55 -45.85
N THR A 814 -46.62 37.39 -45.62
CA THR A 814 -45.58 38.16 -46.33
C THR A 814 -45.58 37.82 -47.83
N SER A 815 -45.75 36.54 -48.16
CA SER A 815 -45.91 36.08 -49.55
C SER A 815 -47.19 36.64 -50.18
N TYR A 816 -48.31 36.61 -49.46
CA TYR A 816 -49.57 37.23 -49.90
C TYR A 816 -49.42 38.74 -50.14
N THR A 817 -48.78 39.46 -49.22
CA THR A 817 -48.51 40.91 -49.33
C THR A 817 -47.70 41.23 -50.58
N SER A 818 -46.65 40.45 -50.84
CA SER A 818 -45.82 40.60 -52.05
C SER A 818 -46.63 40.33 -53.32
N SER A 819 -47.53 39.34 -53.29
CA SER A 819 -48.43 39.01 -54.40
C SER A 819 -49.43 40.15 -54.69
N VAL A 820 -50.07 40.73 -53.67
CA VAL A 820 -51.00 41.88 -53.80
C VAL A 820 -50.29 43.08 -54.42
N ILE A 821 -49.09 43.41 -53.91
CA ILE A 821 -48.25 44.50 -54.44
C ILE A 821 -47.89 44.24 -55.91
N SER A 822 -47.52 42.99 -56.26
CA SER A 822 -47.18 42.63 -57.65
C SER A 822 -48.36 42.70 -58.62
N ARG A 823 -49.60 42.50 -58.12
CA ARG A 823 -50.84 42.58 -58.91
C ARG A 823 -51.39 44.00 -59.06
N GLY A 824 -50.82 44.97 -58.32
CA GLY A 824 -51.27 46.36 -58.35
C GLY A 824 -52.63 46.60 -57.65
N GLU A 825 -53.05 45.69 -56.78
CA GLU A 825 -54.29 45.80 -56.01
C GLU A 825 -54.09 46.77 -54.82
N SER A 826 -55.05 47.66 -54.59
CA SER A 826 -54.99 48.67 -53.51
C SER A 826 -55.72 48.27 -52.23
N GLU A 827 -56.46 47.16 -52.24
CA GLU A 827 -57.27 46.68 -51.11
C GLU A 827 -56.82 45.27 -50.69
N PHE A 828 -56.55 45.09 -49.40
CA PHE A 828 -56.29 43.79 -48.80
C PHE A 828 -57.61 43.08 -48.43
N VAL A 829 -57.52 41.77 -48.19
CA VAL A 829 -58.66 40.97 -47.69
C VAL A 829 -59.21 41.53 -46.37
N PRO A 830 -60.53 41.45 -46.09
CA PRO A 830 -61.15 42.11 -44.93
C PRO A 830 -60.50 41.83 -43.57
N HIS A 831 -60.01 40.60 -43.35
CA HIS A 831 -59.42 40.18 -42.07
C HIS A 831 -57.89 40.37 -42.01
N TYR A 832 -57.24 40.82 -43.08
CA TYR A 832 -55.78 40.93 -43.15
C TYR A 832 -55.16 41.82 -42.05
N PRO A 833 -55.68 43.04 -41.76
CA PRO A 833 -55.11 43.88 -40.69
C PRO A 833 -55.19 43.21 -39.31
N LEU A 834 -56.33 42.58 -39.01
CA LEU A 834 -56.55 41.89 -37.74
C LEU A 834 -55.60 40.69 -37.58
N ILE A 835 -55.38 39.91 -38.65
CA ILE A 835 -54.43 38.80 -38.64
C ILE A 835 -53.00 39.30 -38.35
N THR A 836 -52.58 40.40 -38.99
CA THR A 836 -51.22 40.94 -38.78
C THR A 836 -51.01 41.46 -37.37
N ASP A 837 -52.02 42.08 -36.77
CA ASP A 837 -51.94 42.60 -35.40
C ASP A 837 -51.88 41.48 -34.36
N ILE A 838 -52.62 40.38 -34.56
CA ILE A 838 -52.56 39.20 -33.70
C ILE A 838 -51.18 38.53 -33.78
N ILE A 839 -50.60 38.40 -34.99
CA ILE A 839 -49.25 37.81 -35.16
C ILE A 839 -48.17 38.66 -34.48
N LYS A 840 -48.20 39.98 -34.67
CA LYS A 840 -47.25 40.90 -34.02
C LYS A 840 -47.31 40.80 -32.50
N THR A 841 -48.54 40.81 -31.96
CA THR A 841 -48.79 40.67 -30.53
C THR A 841 -48.29 39.32 -30.00
N ALA A 842 -48.55 38.22 -30.72
CA ALA A 842 -48.12 36.88 -30.33
C ALA A 842 -46.60 36.65 -30.44
N MET A 843 -45.93 37.30 -31.41
CA MET A 843 -44.48 37.21 -31.61
C MET A 843 -43.68 38.21 -30.75
N GLY A 844 -44.34 39.06 -29.96
CA GLY A 844 -43.70 40.08 -29.13
C GLY A 844 -42.99 41.18 -29.93
N GLN A 845 -43.44 41.42 -31.17
CA GLN A 845 -42.91 42.48 -32.04
C GLN A 845 -43.83 43.70 -31.90
N GLU A 846 -43.36 44.74 -31.22
CA GLU A 846 -44.04 46.06 -31.18
C GLU A 846 -44.09 46.74 -32.56
#